data_AF-A0A929DIL0-F1
#
_entry.id   AF-A0A929DIL0-F1
#
_cell.length_a   1.000
_cell.length_b   1.000
_cell.length_c   1.000
_cell.angle_alpha   90.00
_cell.angle_beta   90.00
_cell.angle_gamma   90.00
#
_symmetry.space_group_name_H-M   'P 1'
#
loop_
_entity.id
_entity.type
_entity.pdbx_description
1 polymer ?
#
loop_
_entity_poly.entity_id
_entity_poly.type
_entity_poly.pdbx_seq_one_letter_code
_entity_poly.pdbx_strand_id
1 'polypeptide(L)'
;MSNLNFSRFLYKTVLYLLVVFFAGCSPEKNTSSTRVYHNLTSHYNIYFNGEQSFLKGVEKIENSFQNNYSQILSVFNYVDADLASQVKPQMDRAIRKATKVITLHSIKVKPEIDKENLSKQEKEFLEQPEYNIWVDDSYLLMGKAQFYKHDFKAAQYTFKHVIKEALDEDIRIQGDIWLARTFCETDNFNNALKVLTVLAANDTIPDKFVGDVSNTYGDFYLKQRNFEMAVPHLTKALEYARDKKKKTRYSFILAQIQQELGYFENASDLYKKVIKMNPPYEMAFNAKINLAGAYDVSMGNSSEIVKELEKMLKDDKNIDYHDQIYYALGSVSMKEEKIGEAIELYKQSVAGSISNTNQKGLSYLSLADIYFERKDYKLSQAYYDSAVTTLDKSYPGYESIAVKTGNLTRLVDNILIVEREDSLQMVAQMSESEQKLLINNIIQKIKEEERRQRETAESKDQYNLGQFYEDQRRFQKTLDRSGKWYFYNPETLAFGRTEFRKKWGDRKLSDSWRRKNKNVISFDQEAISQEGSDSLTTGKTGIDDKKSVEFYMKDIPSNDSLMMLSHARIAEALYKVGRIYQTDMDNLVKAAEVYEELNSRYPESDDYLSSLYHLYELHLQQSHYEKSNYYKNLIIDKYPDSEYAQFLSDPDFYKKLKEKQDEIKRFYENTYILYKEGKYNSVIDNCDKALTDEKDHELAPKFALLRAMAIGNNADEAAFKEALVELNKTYPQSEEKNRADELIAYLNETYTVLKQEEEKQIAKEIYLIKEDQEHLFVLALESGGTDINRIIFDIINFNLDNFVNTTFKTEGELLDNGLQIISVRSFENKATALEYYRLINSNTDVFKSIERMEYSFFVISLDNFKTFKQNKSASTYLKFFEENYLP
;
A
#
# COMPACT_ATOMS: atom_id res chain seq x y z
N MET A 1 -79.64 19.87 -50.18
CA MET A 1 -79.28 18.62 -49.44
C MET A 1 -78.16 17.80 -50.11
N SER A 2 -77.71 18.07 -51.34
CA SER A 2 -76.67 17.23 -51.99
C SER A 2 -75.24 17.44 -51.49
N ASN A 3 -74.85 18.67 -51.10
CA ASN A 3 -73.46 18.96 -50.68
C ASN A 3 -73.05 18.34 -49.33
N LEU A 4 -73.99 18.13 -48.40
CA LEU A 4 -73.69 17.54 -47.09
C LEU A 4 -73.38 16.03 -47.17
N ASN A 5 -74.02 15.32 -48.11
CA ASN A 5 -73.80 13.90 -48.33
C ASN A 5 -72.49 13.63 -49.08
N PHE A 6 -72.10 14.52 -50.00
CA PHE A 6 -70.81 14.43 -50.69
C PHE A 6 -69.64 14.67 -49.72
N SER A 7 -69.75 15.67 -48.83
CA SER A 7 -68.75 15.93 -47.79
C SER A 7 -68.60 14.77 -46.80
N ARG A 8 -69.71 14.17 -46.34
CA ARG A 8 -69.68 12.99 -45.46
C ARG A 8 -69.13 11.74 -46.15
N PHE A 9 -69.41 11.56 -47.44
CA PHE A 9 -68.81 10.50 -48.24
C PHE A 9 -67.30 10.71 -48.35
N LEU A 10 -66.84 11.92 -48.73
CA LEU A 10 -65.42 12.25 -48.82
C LEU A 10 -64.70 12.07 -47.49
N TYR A 11 -65.32 12.46 -46.37
CA TYR A 11 -64.75 12.28 -45.02
C TYR A 11 -64.64 10.80 -44.65
N LYS A 12 -65.66 9.98 -44.95
CA LYS A 12 -65.62 8.54 -44.73
C LYS A 12 -64.61 7.85 -45.64
N THR A 13 -64.47 8.28 -46.89
CA THR A 13 -63.48 7.74 -47.83
C THR A 13 -62.07 8.14 -47.42
N VAL A 14 -61.83 9.37 -46.96
CA VAL A 14 -60.55 9.81 -46.40
C VAL A 14 -60.23 9.08 -45.10
N LEU A 15 -61.21 8.88 -44.21
CA LEU A 15 -61.04 8.12 -42.97
C LEU A 15 -60.76 6.63 -43.25
N TYR A 16 -61.45 6.04 -44.23
CA TYR A 16 -61.24 4.66 -44.66
C TYR A 16 -59.88 4.50 -45.34
N LEU A 17 -59.47 5.44 -46.19
CA LEU A 17 -58.13 5.48 -46.77
C LEU A 17 -57.06 5.66 -45.69
N LEU A 18 -57.29 6.49 -44.66
CA LEU A 18 -56.41 6.62 -43.50
C LEU A 18 -56.29 5.31 -42.72
N VAL A 19 -57.41 4.62 -42.44
CA VAL A 19 -57.42 3.34 -41.73
C VAL A 19 -56.72 2.24 -42.53
N VAL A 20 -56.94 2.16 -43.84
CA VAL A 20 -56.26 1.21 -44.73
C VAL A 20 -54.76 1.55 -44.87
N PHE A 21 -54.40 2.84 -44.88
CA PHE A 21 -53.01 3.30 -44.91
C PHE A 21 -52.28 2.93 -43.62
N PHE A 22 -52.91 3.06 -42.45
CA PHE A 22 -52.33 2.67 -41.16
C PHE A 22 -52.31 1.14 -40.92
N ALA A 23 -53.28 0.39 -41.46
CA ALA A 23 -53.33 -1.07 -41.34
C ALA A 23 -52.32 -1.81 -42.25
N GLY A 24 -51.71 -1.13 -43.23
CA GLY A 24 -50.72 -1.70 -44.14
C GLY A 24 -49.25 -1.58 -43.70
N CYS A 25 -48.97 -0.86 -42.61
CA CYS A 25 -47.61 -0.51 -42.17
C CYS A 25 -46.98 -1.55 -41.22
N SER A 26 -46.97 -2.82 -41.63
CA SER A 26 -46.23 -3.88 -40.92
C SER A 26 -44.82 -4.02 -41.53
N PRO A 27 -43.77 -4.23 -40.71
CA PRO A 27 -42.43 -4.56 -41.22
C PRO A 27 -42.38 -5.92 -41.96
N GLU A 28 -43.44 -6.73 -41.84
CA GLU A 28 -43.61 -8.00 -42.55
C GLU A 28 -43.97 -7.83 -44.04
N LYS A 29 -44.26 -6.60 -44.49
CA LYS A 29 -44.53 -6.28 -45.90
C LYS A 29 -43.51 -5.29 -46.45
N ASN A 30 -42.86 -5.64 -47.56
CA ASN A 30 -41.86 -4.79 -48.21
C ASN A 30 -42.38 -4.19 -49.53
N THR A 31 -43.04 -3.03 -49.41
CA THR A 31 -43.53 -2.20 -50.52
C THR A 31 -42.89 -0.82 -50.45
N SER A 32 -42.95 -0.03 -51.53
CA SER A 32 -42.39 1.33 -51.53
C SER A 32 -43.01 2.23 -50.45
N SER A 33 -44.33 2.13 -50.23
CA SER A 33 -45.02 2.92 -49.19
C SER A 33 -44.66 2.47 -47.77
N THR A 34 -44.54 1.16 -47.52
CA THR A 34 -44.11 0.65 -46.21
C THR A 34 -42.67 1.04 -45.91
N ARG A 35 -41.74 0.93 -46.88
CA ARG A 35 -40.36 1.41 -46.71
C ARG A 35 -40.30 2.90 -46.37
N VAL A 36 -41.05 3.75 -47.09
CA VAL A 36 -41.11 5.20 -46.80
C VAL A 36 -41.62 5.47 -45.38
N TYR A 37 -42.71 4.80 -44.97
CA TYR A 37 -43.25 4.95 -43.62
C TYR A 37 -42.25 4.54 -42.53
N HIS A 38 -41.64 3.36 -42.67
CA HIS A 38 -40.68 2.85 -41.69
C HIS A 38 -39.40 3.70 -41.67
N ASN A 39 -38.91 4.17 -42.81
CA ASN A 39 -37.75 5.08 -42.86
C ASN A 39 -38.05 6.42 -42.17
N LEU A 40 -39.18 7.06 -42.47
CA LEU A 40 -39.58 8.34 -41.87
C LEU A 40 -39.79 8.21 -40.35
N THR A 41 -40.47 7.15 -39.93
CA THR A 41 -40.74 6.88 -38.51
C THR A 41 -39.45 6.56 -37.76
N SER A 42 -38.56 5.75 -38.37
CA SER A 42 -37.27 5.41 -37.78
C SER A 42 -36.43 6.65 -37.57
N HIS A 43 -36.31 7.52 -38.57
CA HIS A 43 -35.51 8.73 -38.47
C HIS A 43 -36.07 9.74 -37.46
N TYR A 44 -37.25 10.31 -37.75
CA TYR A 44 -37.74 11.48 -37.03
C TYR A 44 -38.32 11.16 -35.64
N ASN A 45 -38.91 9.98 -35.46
CA ASN A 45 -39.55 9.64 -34.19
C ASN A 45 -38.59 8.95 -33.21
N ILE A 46 -37.56 8.25 -33.71
CA ILE A 46 -36.77 7.33 -32.88
C ILE A 46 -35.28 7.62 -32.94
N TYR A 47 -34.63 7.45 -34.10
CA TYR A 47 -33.19 7.59 -34.28
C TYR A 47 -32.72 8.99 -33.89
N PHE A 48 -33.33 10.04 -34.45
CA PHE A 48 -32.99 11.43 -34.14
C PHE A 48 -33.06 11.70 -32.63
N ASN A 49 -34.11 11.24 -31.97
CA ASN A 49 -34.26 11.38 -30.52
C ASN A 49 -33.20 10.63 -29.71
N GLY A 50 -32.72 9.49 -30.21
CA GLY A 50 -31.61 8.73 -29.65
C GLY A 50 -30.28 9.44 -29.85
N GLU A 51 -29.99 9.90 -31.06
CA GLU A 51 -28.79 10.64 -31.41
C GLU A 51 -28.67 11.94 -30.61
N GLN A 52 -29.74 12.73 -30.51
CA GLN A 52 -29.75 13.93 -29.66
C GLN A 52 -29.51 13.60 -28.18
N SER A 53 -29.94 12.42 -27.71
CA SER A 53 -29.64 11.96 -26.36
C SER A 53 -28.15 11.68 -26.19
N PHE A 54 -27.57 10.95 -27.14
CA PHE A 54 -26.16 10.61 -27.18
C PHE A 54 -25.29 11.87 -27.22
N LEU A 55 -25.56 12.81 -28.13
CA LEU A 55 -24.82 14.06 -28.26
C LEU A 55 -24.82 14.89 -26.98
N LYS A 56 -25.96 14.99 -26.28
CA LYS A 56 -26.04 15.65 -24.96
C LYS A 56 -25.16 14.98 -23.91
N GLY A 57 -25.03 13.66 -23.97
CA GLY A 57 -24.12 12.91 -23.09
C GLY A 57 -22.66 13.21 -23.43
N VAL A 58 -22.29 13.20 -24.71
CA VAL A 58 -20.93 13.55 -25.16
C VAL A 58 -20.57 14.98 -24.74
N GLU A 59 -21.46 15.95 -24.96
CA GLU A 59 -21.27 17.34 -24.54
C GLU A 59 -21.10 17.47 -23.03
N LYS A 60 -21.84 16.68 -22.23
CA LYS A 60 -21.68 16.66 -20.78
C LYS A 60 -20.30 16.15 -20.37
N ILE A 61 -19.76 15.12 -21.03
CA ILE A 61 -18.37 14.67 -20.80
C ILE A 61 -17.42 15.82 -21.15
N GLU A 62 -17.54 16.41 -22.34
CA GLU A 62 -16.63 17.47 -22.79
C GLU A 62 -16.59 18.67 -21.84
N ASN A 63 -17.73 19.06 -21.28
CA ASN A 63 -17.83 20.21 -20.38
C ASN A 63 -17.42 19.90 -18.93
N SER A 64 -17.47 18.63 -18.52
CA SER A 64 -17.13 18.21 -17.15
C SER A 64 -15.71 17.67 -17.03
N PHE A 65 -15.07 17.32 -18.16
CA PHE A 65 -13.72 16.80 -18.20
C PHE A 65 -12.72 17.87 -17.78
N GLN A 66 -11.94 17.57 -16.75
CA GLN A 66 -10.83 18.40 -16.28
C GLN A 66 -9.53 17.83 -16.84
N ASN A 67 -8.76 18.66 -17.54
CA ASN A 67 -7.48 18.22 -18.09
C ASN A 67 -6.41 18.25 -17.01
N ASN A 68 -5.66 17.16 -16.87
CA ASN A 68 -4.42 17.19 -16.10
C ASN A 68 -3.26 17.60 -17.01
N TYR A 69 -2.89 18.88 -16.98
CA TYR A 69 -1.82 19.42 -17.81
C TYR A 69 -0.41 19.04 -17.36
N SER A 70 -0.26 18.42 -16.18
CA SER A 70 1.03 17.88 -15.72
C SER A 70 1.41 16.57 -16.42
N GLN A 71 0.54 16.04 -17.27
CA GLN A 71 0.75 14.84 -18.08
C GLN A 71 0.41 15.12 -19.54
N ILE A 72 0.92 14.30 -20.46
CA ILE A 72 0.51 14.36 -21.88
C ILE A 72 -1.01 14.15 -21.94
N LEU A 73 -1.74 15.12 -22.51
CA LEU A 73 -3.19 15.04 -22.59
C LEU A 73 -3.61 13.86 -23.48
N SER A 74 -4.70 13.18 -23.10
CA SER A 74 -5.30 12.12 -23.92
C SER A 74 -5.78 12.65 -25.27
N VAL A 75 -5.82 11.84 -26.33
CA VAL A 75 -6.40 12.31 -27.61
C VAL A 75 -7.90 12.55 -27.44
N PHE A 76 -8.57 11.69 -26.67
CA PHE A 76 -10.00 11.73 -26.43
C PHE A 76 -10.34 11.90 -24.94
N ASN A 77 -11.46 12.56 -24.65
CA ASN A 77 -11.88 12.89 -23.28
C ASN A 77 -12.79 11.82 -22.63
N TYR A 78 -13.15 10.75 -23.34
CA TYR A 78 -14.08 9.73 -22.85
C TYR A 78 -13.43 8.62 -22.00
N VAL A 79 -12.14 8.75 -21.67
CA VAL A 79 -11.36 7.75 -20.93
C VAL A 79 -11.72 7.72 -19.44
N ASP A 80 -12.27 8.82 -18.91
CA ASP A 80 -12.62 8.96 -17.49
C ASP A 80 -13.87 8.13 -17.11
N ALA A 81 -13.67 7.16 -16.21
CA ALA A 81 -14.72 6.23 -15.75
C ALA A 81 -15.80 6.90 -14.88
N ASP A 82 -15.45 7.95 -14.14
CA ASP A 82 -16.40 8.69 -13.31
C ASP A 82 -17.34 9.50 -14.20
N LEU A 83 -16.81 10.14 -15.25
CA LEU A 83 -17.62 10.83 -16.25
C LEU A 83 -18.53 9.88 -17.03
N ALA A 84 -18.05 8.67 -17.37
CA ALA A 84 -18.86 7.65 -18.03
C ALA A 84 -20.09 7.29 -17.20
N SER A 85 -19.95 7.17 -15.87
CA SER A 85 -21.07 6.92 -14.97
C SER A 85 -22.08 8.06 -14.93
N GLN A 86 -21.64 9.32 -15.05
CA GLN A 86 -22.50 10.50 -15.04
C GLN A 86 -23.37 10.66 -16.30
N VAL A 87 -23.04 9.98 -17.40
CA VAL A 87 -23.78 10.06 -18.67
C VAL A 87 -24.59 8.81 -19.02
N LYS A 88 -24.57 7.78 -18.15
CA LYS A 88 -25.37 6.56 -18.32
C LYS A 88 -26.83 6.83 -18.69
N PRO A 89 -27.58 7.78 -18.08
CA PRO A 89 -28.97 8.03 -18.45
C PRO A 89 -29.16 8.43 -19.92
N GLN A 90 -28.24 9.25 -20.45
CA GLN A 90 -28.22 9.70 -21.84
C GLN A 90 -27.90 8.54 -22.78
N MET A 91 -26.89 7.74 -22.43
CA MET A 91 -26.46 6.57 -23.21
C MET A 91 -27.54 5.48 -23.23
N ASP A 92 -28.15 5.15 -22.10
CA ASP A 92 -29.23 4.17 -22.03
C ASP A 92 -30.46 4.61 -22.83
N ARG A 93 -30.76 5.91 -22.85
CA ARG A 93 -31.83 6.45 -23.71
C ARG A 93 -31.48 6.33 -25.19
N ALA A 94 -30.23 6.59 -25.58
CA ALA A 94 -29.77 6.38 -26.96
C ALA A 94 -29.86 4.89 -27.36
N ILE A 95 -29.38 3.98 -26.51
CA ILE A 95 -29.47 2.52 -26.71
C ILE A 95 -30.93 2.09 -26.87
N ARG A 96 -31.82 2.46 -25.93
CA ARG A 96 -33.25 2.09 -26.03
C ARG A 96 -33.90 2.58 -27.32
N LYS A 97 -33.53 3.78 -27.80
CA LYS A 97 -34.05 4.32 -29.06
C LYS A 97 -33.51 3.56 -30.27
N ALA A 98 -32.20 3.33 -30.33
CA ALA A 98 -31.59 2.50 -31.37
C ALA A 98 -32.20 1.09 -31.41
N THR A 99 -32.31 0.41 -30.26
CA THR A 99 -32.97 -0.90 -30.14
C THR A 99 -34.41 -0.85 -30.66
N LYS A 100 -35.15 0.24 -30.42
CA LYS A 100 -36.53 0.38 -30.91
C LYS A 100 -36.60 0.46 -32.44
N VAL A 101 -35.67 1.14 -33.12
CA VAL A 101 -35.59 1.12 -34.59
C VAL A 101 -35.33 -0.29 -35.08
N ILE A 102 -34.29 -0.93 -34.53
CA ILE A 102 -33.84 -2.27 -34.91
C ILE A 102 -34.97 -3.30 -34.74
N THR A 103 -35.71 -3.23 -33.63
CA THR A 103 -36.73 -4.23 -33.29
C THR A 103 -38.06 -4.01 -33.99
N LEU A 104 -38.51 -2.76 -34.14
CA LEU A 104 -39.86 -2.45 -34.62
C LEU A 104 -39.92 -2.02 -36.08
N HIS A 105 -38.81 -1.61 -36.67
CA HIS A 105 -38.78 -1.03 -38.01
C HIS A 105 -37.78 -1.69 -38.96
N SER A 106 -37.06 -2.73 -38.55
CA SER A 106 -36.29 -3.58 -39.46
C SER A 106 -37.20 -4.25 -40.48
N ILE A 107 -36.83 -4.20 -41.75
CA ILE A 107 -37.55 -4.82 -42.87
C ILE A 107 -36.59 -5.81 -43.52
N LYS A 108 -36.73 -7.09 -43.19
CA LYS A 108 -35.92 -8.18 -43.77
C LYS A 108 -36.64 -8.95 -44.88
N VAL A 109 -37.94 -8.72 -45.04
CA VAL A 109 -38.75 -9.37 -46.07
C VAL A 109 -38.36 -8.81 -47.43
N LYS A 110 -38.11 -9.67 -48.42
CA LYS A 110 -37.78 -9.24 -49.79
C LYS A 110 -38.99 -8.61 -50.48
N PRO A 111 -38.83 -7.59 -51.32
CA PRO A 111 -39.94 -6.97 -52.02
C PRO A 111 -40.43 -7.89 -53.15
N GLU A 112 -41.74 -7.92 -53.36
CA GLU A 112 -42.38 -8.68 -54.44
C GLU A 112 -42.27 -7.88 -55.76
N ILE A 113 -41.31 -8.24 -56.61
CA ILE A 113 -41.06 -7.63 -57.92
C ILE A 113 -41.03 -8.75 -58.98
N ASP A 114 -41.51 -8.43 -60.19
CA ASP A 114 -41.40 -9.32 -61.34
C ASP A 114 -39.92 -9.62 -61.65
N LYS A 115 -39.60 -10.90 -61.83
CA LYS A 115 -38.22 -11.38 -61.94
C LYS A 115 -37.71 -11.42 -63.38
N GLU A 116 -38.56 -11.10 -64.35
CA GLU A 116 -38.16 -11.02 -65.76
C GLU A 116 -37.39 -9.72 -66.04
N ASN A 117 -36.17 -9.85 -66.61
CA ASN A 117 -35.31 -8.74 -67.06
C ASN A 117 -34.87 -7.71 -65.98
N LEU A 118 -34.51 -8.17 -64.78
CA LEU A 118 -33.93 -7.32 -63.73
C LEU A 118 -32.54 -6.76 -64.11
N SER A 119 -32.34 -5.46 -63.90
CA SER A 119 -31.03 -4.80 -63.97
C SER A 119 -30.11 -5.27 -62.84
N LYS A 120 -28.80 -5.00 -62.97
CA LYS A 120 -27.81 -5.33 -61.92
C LYS A 120 -28.15 -4.67 -60.58
N GLN A 121 -28.56 -3.40 -60.59
CA GLN A 121 -28.94 -2.65 -59.38
C GLN A 121 -30.19 -3.22 -58.71
N GLU A 122 -31.18 -3.67 -59.49
CA GLU A 122 -32.38 -4.29 -58.93
C GLU A 122 -32.10 -5.66 -58.32
N LYS A 123 -31.17 -6.43 -58.90
CA LYS A 123 -30.70 -7.69 -58.31
C LYS A 123 -29.98 -7.44 -56.98
N GLU A 124 -29.05 -6.50 -56.94
CA GLU A 124 -28.34 -6.10 -55.72
C GLU A 124 -29.31 -5.63 -54.63
N PHE A 125 -30.32 -4.84 -54.99
CA PHE A 125 -31.38 -4.41 -54.08
C PHE A 125 -32.20 -5.60 -53.54
N LEU A 126 -32.58 -6.58 -54.36
CA LEU A 126 -33.32 -7.78 -53.95
C LEU A 126 -32.53 -8.75 -53.06
N GLU A 127 -31.21 -8.58 -53.01
CA GLU A 127 -30.30 -9.38 -52.21
C GLU A 127 -29.94 -8.72 -50.87
N GLN A 128 -30.40 -7.49 -50.63
CA GLN A 128 -30.17 -6.80 -49.37
C GLN A 128 -30.77 -7.57 -48.17
N PRO A 129 -30.02 -7.71 -47.07
CA PRO A 129 -30.51 -8.35 -45.84
C PRO A 129 -31.44 -7.41 -45.03
N GLU A 130 -31.44 -6.12 -45.33
CA GLU A 130 -32.19 -5.07 -44.63
C GLU A 130 -32.60 -3.98 -45.62
N TYR A 131 -33.86 -3.54 -45.52
CA TYR A 131 -34.46 -2.54 -46.43
C TYR A 131 -34.80 -1.21 -45.76
N ASN A 132 -34.64 -1.11 -44.44
CA ASN A 132 -34.71 0.16 -43.71
C ASN A 132 -33.29 0.70 -43.48
N ILE A 133 -33.00 1.83 -44.13
CA ILE A 133 -31.68 2.45 -44.14
C ILE A 133 -31.20 2.92 -42.76
N TRP A 134 -32.11 3.14 -41.80
CA TRP A 134 -31.76 3.64 -40.46
C TRP A 134 -31.40 2.53 -39.46
N VAL A 135 -31.46 1.26 -39.85
CA VAL A 135 -31.12 0.14 -38.98
C VAL A 135 -29.61 0.12 -38.72
N ASP A 136 -28.80 0.33 -39.75
CA ASP A 136 -27.34 0.35 -39.64
C ASP A 136 -26.85 1.54 -38.81
N ASP A 137 -27.41 2.75 -39.05
CA ASP A 137 -27.18 3.92 -38.21
C ASP A 137 -27.54 3.66 -36.74
N SER A 138 -28.65 2.96 -36.51
CA SER A 138 -29.10 2.63 -35.16
C SER A 138 -28.15 1.67 -34.46
N TYR A 139 -27.63 0.65 -35.13
CA TYR A 139 -26.59 -0.22 -34.56
C TYR A 139 -25.31 0.56 -34.26
N LEU A 140 -24.87 1.45 -35.16
CA LEU A 140 -23.70 2.29 -34.93
C LEU A 140 -23.89 3.23 -33.72
N LEU A 141 -25.06 3.88 -33.62
CA LEU A 141 -25.42 4.72 -32.47
C LEU A 141 -25.44 3.91 -31.17
N MET A 142 -25.99 2.69 -31.21
CA MET A 142 -26.01 1.79 -30.05
C MET A 142 -24.59 1.43 -29.60
N GLY A 143 -23.71 1.08 -30.53
CA GLY A 143 -22.31 0.77 -30.24
C GLY A 143 -21.57 1.97 -29.64
N LYS A 144 -21.74 3.16 -30.22
CA LYS A 144 -21.17 4.42 -29.69
C LYS A 144 -21.68 4.66 -28.26
N ALA A 145 -22.98 4.54 -28.02
CA ALA A 145 -23.55 4.75 -26.69
C ALA A 145 -23.06 3.69 -25.67
N GLN A 146 -22.90 2.43 -26.07
CA GLN A 146 -22.29 1.37 -25.25
C GLN A 146 -20.84 1.69 -24.89
N PHE A 147 -20.07 2.19 -25.85
CA PHE A 147 -18.68 2.60 -25.64
C PHE A 147 -18.58 3.76 -24.62
N TYR A 148 -19.36 4.82 -24.79
CA TYR A 148 -19.33 5.98 -23.89
C TYR A 148 -19.87 5.71 -22.47
N LYS A 149 -20.63 4.63 -22.26
CA LYS A 149 -20.99 4.14 -20.91
C LYS A 149 -20.00 3.11 -20.35
N HIS A 150 -18.87 2.89 -21.02
CA HIS A 150 -17.81 1.94 -20.71
C HIS A 150 -18.24 0.46 -20.70
N ASP A 151 -19.26 0.12 -21.48
CA ASP A 151 -19.64 -1.27 -21.75
C ASP A 151 -18.92 -1.74 -23.02
N PHE A 152 -17.58 -1.78 -22.91
CA PHE A 152 -16.69 -2.05 -24.04
C PHE A 152 -16.94 -3.43 -24.66
N LYS A 153 -17.34 -4.42 -23.86
CA LYS A 153 -17.69 -5.75 -24.35
C LYS A 153 -18.92 -5.69 -25.27
N ALA A 154 -20.01 -5.04 -24.84
CA ALA A 154 -21.18 -4.88 -25.70
C ALA A 154 -20.86 -4.03 -26.94
N ALA A 155 -20.11 -2.94 -26.77
CA ALA A 155 -19.70 -2.07 -27.87
C ALA A 155 -18.91 -2.86 -28.93
N GLN A 156 -17.95 -3.68 -28.50
CA GLN A 156 -17.16 -4.53 -29.39
C GLN A 156 -18.03 -5.48 -30.21
N TYR A 157 -19.00 -6.17 -29.59
CA TYR A 157 -19.92 -7.05 -30.30
C TYR A 157 -20.78 -6.26 -31.29
N THR A 158 -21.30 -5.11 -30.89
CA THR A 158 -22.13 -4.27 -31.75
C THR A 158 -21.34 -3.73 -32.94
N PHE A 159 -20.11 -3.24 -32.75
CA PHE A 159 -19.29 -2.75 -33.87
C PHE A 159 -18.90 -3.87 -34.84
N LYS A 160 -18.56 -5.07 -34.34
CA LYS A 160 -18.34 -6.24 -35.20
C LYS A 160 -19.57 -6.60 -36.04
N HIS A 161 -20.77 -6.46 -35.46
CA HIS A 161 -22.02 -6.64 -36.19
C HIS A 161 -22.21 -5.55 -37.26
N VAL A 162 -21.97 -4.27 -36.92
CA VAL A 162 -22.04 -3.15 -37.87
C VAL A 162 -21.10 -3.37 -39.06
N ILE A 163 -19.83 -3.71 -38.80
CA ILE A 163 -18.84 -3.94 -39.86
C ILE A 163 -19.27 -5.06 -40.81
N LYS A 164 -19.89 -6.12 -40.27
CA LYS A 164 -20.30 -7.29 -41.03
C LYS A 164 -21.59 -7.09 -41.83
N GLU A 165 -22.58 -6.41 -41.25
CA GLU A 165 -23.95 -6.43 -41.76
C GLU A 165 -24.38 -5.10 -42.40
N ALA A 166 -23.70 -3.98 -42.10
CA ALA A 166 -24.12 -2.68 -42.61
C ALA A 166 -23.95 -2.58 -44.14
N LEU A 167 -24.94 -2.01 -44.81
CA LEU A 167 -24.96 -1.79 -46.25
C LEU A 167 -24.15 -0.56 -46.66
N ASP A 168 -24.18 0.48 -45.83
CA ASP A 168 -23.42 1.72 -46.04
C ASP A 168 -21.94 1.55 -45.66
N GLU A 169 -21.05 1.83 -46.62
CA GLU A 169 -19.61 1.76 -46.42
C GLU A 169 -19.10 2.77 -45.38
N ASP A 170 -19.69 3.96 -45.32
CA ASP A 170 -19.34 4.97 -44.32
C ASP A 170 -19.66 4.48 -42.90
N ILE A 171 -20.72 3.69 -42.75
CA ILE A 171 -21.11 3.10 -41.47
C ILE A 171 -20.16 1.95 -41.09
N ARG A 172 -19.74 1.11 -42.05
CA ARG A 172 -18.73 0.07 -41.83
C ARG A 172 -17.39 0.67 -41.37
N ILE A 173 -16.89 1.69 -42.08
CA ILE A 173 -15.63 2.38 -41.74
C ILE A 173 -15.71 3.00 -40.35
N GLN A 174 -16.84 3.65 -40.00
CA GLN A 174 -17.04 4.14 -38.64
C GLN A 174 -17.05 3.01 -37.61
N GLY A 175 -17.69 1.88 -37.93
CA GLY A 175 -17.67 0.67 -37.10
C GLY A 175 -16.24 0.20 -36.82
N ASP A 176 -15.38 0.13 -37.84
CA ASP A 176 -13.97 -0.23 -37.71
C ASP A 176 -13.19 0.76 -36.84
N ILE A 177 -13.35 2.07 -37.06
CA ILE A 177 -12.69 3.11 -36.24
C ILE A 177 -13.09 2.97 -34.77
N TRP A 178 -14.37 2.81 -34.49
CA TRP A 178 -14.85 2.65 -33.11
C TRP A 178 -14.46 1.32 -32.49
N LEU A 179 -14.37 0.25 -33.29
CA LEU A 179 -13.83 -1.04 -32.84
C LEU A 179 -12.35 -0.92 -32.46
N ALA A 180 -11.54 -0.22 -33.27
CA ALA A 180 -10.15 0.07 -32.96
C ALA A 180 -10.02 0.87 -31.65
N ARG A 181 -10.83 1.93 -31.47
CA ARG A 181 -10.89 2.71 -30.22
C ARG A 181 -11.26 1.82 -29.02
N THR A 182 -12.24 0.92 -29.19
CA THR A 182 -12.63 -0.06 -28.16
C THR A 182 -11.47 -0.96 -27.76
N PHE A 183 -10.66 -1.40 -28.73
CA PHE A 183 -9.46 -2.18 -28.44
C PHE A 183 -8.37 -1.35 -27.74
N CYS A 184 -8.20 -0.08 -28.09
CA CYS A 184 -7.29 0.82 -27.37
C CYS A 184 -7.71 1.06 -25.91
N GLU A 185 -9.01 1.22 -25.63
CA GLU A 185 -9.52 1.39 -24.26
C GLU A 185 -9.51 0.11 -23.41
N THR A 186 -9.32 -1.05 -24.04
CA THR A 186 -9.25 -2.35 -23.35
C THR A 186 -7.84 -2.95 -23.37
N ASP A 187 -6.83 -2.12 -23.65
CA ASP A 187 -5.41 -2.47 -23.78
C ASP A 187 -5.13 -3.65 -24.74
N ASN A 188 -6.05 -3.90 -25.67
CA ASN A 188 -5.95 -4.97 -26.66
C ASN A 188 -5.25 -4.46 -27.93
N PHE A 189 -4.02 -3.98 -27.76
CA PHE A 189 -3.25 -3.30 -28.79
C PHE A 189 -3.04 -4.15 -30.05
N ASN A 190 -2.88 -5.46 -29.91
CA ASN A 190 -2.73 -6.37 -31.05
C ASN A 190 -3.93 -6.35 -32.00
N ASN A 191 -5.16 -6.34 -31.45
CA ASN A 191 -6.35 -6.28 -32.28
C ASN A 191 -6.65 -4.86 -32.77
N ALA A 192 -6.34 -3.83 -31.96
CA ALA A 192 -6.40 -2.44 -32.42
C ALA A 192 -5.54 -2.23 -33.67
N LEU A 193 -4.28 -2.69 -33.62
CA LEU A 193 -3.35 -2.57 -34.74
C LEU A 193 -3.85 -3.28 -35.99
N LYS A 194 -4.40 -4.50 -35.87
CA LYS A 194 -4.97 -5.23 -37.02
C LYS A 194 -6.06 -4.44 -37.73
N VAL A 195 -7.02 -3.89 -36.98
CA VAL A 195 -8.12 -3.09 -37.55
C VAL A 195 -7.57 -1.81 -38.19
N LEU A 196 -6.66 -1.12 -37.48
CA LEU A 196 -6.06 0.12 -37.95
C LEU A 196 -5.21 -0.08 -39.22
N THR A 197 -4.46 -1.16 -39.34
CA THR A 197 -3.66 -1.48 -40.53
C THR A 197 -4.54 -1.72 -41.74
N VAL A 198 -5.68 -2.41 -41.57
CA VAL A 198 -6.66 -2.59 -42.65
C VAL A 198 -7.26 -1.25 -43.07
N LEU A 199 -7.63 -0.40 -42.11
CA LEU A 199 -8.15 0.94 -42.39
C LEU A 199 -7.12 1.82 -43.11
N ALA A 200 -5.85 1.75 -42.75
CA ALA A 200 -4.78 2.54 -43.36
C ALA A 200 -4.38 2.05 -44.76
N ALA A 201 -4.54 0.76 -45.04
CA ALA A 201 -4.28 0.16 -46.36
C ALA A 201 -5.43 0.38 -47.36
N ASN A 202 -6.55 0.95 -46.92
CA ASN A 202 -7.70 1.23 -47.78
C ASN A 202 -7.48 2.54 -48.56
N ASP A 203 -6.97 2.44 -49.78
CA ASP A 203 -6.73 3.59 -50.67
C ASP A 203 -8.01 4.34 -51.10
N THR A 204 -9.20 3.76 -50.88
CA THR A 204 -10.48 4.39 -51.21
C THR A 204 -11.18 5.00 -49.98
N ILE A 205 -10.51 5.11 -48.84
CA ILE A 205 -11.10 5.70 -47.63
C ILE A 205 -11.46 7.19 -47.88
N PRO A 206 -12.71 7.62 -47.61
CA PRO A 206 -13.09 9.02 -47.75
C PRO A 206 -12.27 9.95 -46.85
N ASP A 207 -11.84 11.11 -47.37
CA ASP A 207 -11.05 12.13 -46.63
C ASP A 207 -11.62 12.52 -45.27
N LYS A 208 -12.96 12.49 -45.14
CA LYS A 208 -13.66 12.79 -43.88
C LYS A 208 -13.29 11.84 -42.73
N PHE A 209 -12.80 10.63 -43.03
CA PHE A 209 -12.37 9.64 -42.04
C PHE A 209 -10.87 9.58 -41.83
N VAL A 210 -10.06 10.14 -42.73
CA VAL A 210 -8.58 10.13 -42.60
C VAL A 210 -8.13 10.74 -41.26
N GLY A 211 -8.77 11.84 -40.84
CA GLY A 211 -8.50 12.46 -39.54
C GLY A 211 -8.88 11.57 -38.34
N ASP A 212 -9.97 10.80 -38.44
CA ASP A 212 -10.42 9.89 -37.39
C ASP A 212 -9.62 8.58 -37.33
N VAL A 213 -9.09 8.09 -38.45
CA VAL A 213 -8.12 6.99 -38.46
C VAL A 213 -6.80 7.48 -37.85
N SER A 214 -6.34 8.67 -38.25
CA SER A 214 -5.06 9.22 -37.80
C SER A 214 -5.06 9.56 -36.29
N ASN A 215 -6.14 10.15 -35.76
CA ASN A 215 -6.23 10.41 -34.33
C ASN A 215 -6.30 9.12 -33.49
N THR A 216 -6.91 8.06 -34.03
CA THR A 216 -7.00 6.75 -33.36
C THR A 216 -5.65 6.04 -33.35
N TYR A 217 -4.87 6.13 -34.44
CA TYR A 217 -3.47 5.68 -34.44
C TYR A 217 -2.59 6.47 -33.47
N GLY A 218 -2.76 7.79 -33.42
CA GLY A 218 -2.06 8.64 -32.47
C GLY A 218 -2.34 8.24 -31.02
N ASP A 219 -3.61 8.02 -30.69
CA ASP A 219 -4.05 7.55 -29.37
C ASP A 219 -3.51 6.16 -29.03
N PHE A 220 -3.54 5.24 -30.00
CA PHE A 220 -2.97 3.89 -29.89
C PHE A 220 -1.49 3.91 -29.47
N TYR A 221 -0.66 4.73 -30.13
CA TYR A 221 0.76 4.83 -29.78
C TYR A 221 1.00 5.61 -28.48
N LEU A 222 0.19 6.63 -28.20
CA LEU A 222 0.26 7.37 -26.94
C LEU A 222 0.00 6.50 -25.72
N LYS A 223 -1.03 5.63 -25.77
CA LYS A 223 -1.32 4.69 -24.67
C LYS A 223 -0.21 3.66 -24.44
N GLN A 224 0.56 3.34 -25.48
CA GLN A 224 1.77 2.51 -25.38
C GLN A 224 3.04 3.29 -24.99
N ARG A 225 2.93 4.61 -24.76
CA ARG A 225 4.06 5.53 -24.55
C ARG A 225 5.08 5.51 -25.69
N ASN A 226 4.68 5.12 -26.90
CA ASN A 226 5.51 5.16 -28.09
C ASN A 226 5.36 6.52 -28.77
N PHE A 227 5.99 7.53 -28.18
CA PHE A 227 5.86 8.93 -28.57
C PHE A 227 6.34 9.21 -29.98
N GLU A 228 7.48 8.62 -30.38
CA GLU A 228 8.04 8.72 -31.74
C GLU A 228 7.01 8.34 -32.81
N MET A 229 6.34 7.19 -32.62
CA MET A 229 5.32 6.74 -33.58
C MET A 229 4.02 7.54 -33.49
N ALA A 230 3.69 8.14 -32.34
CA ALA A 230 2.49 8.96 -32.19
C ALA A 230 2.57 10.28 -32.98
N VAL A 231 3.75 10.90 -33.07
CA VAL A 231 3.97 12.20 -33.74
C VAL A 231 3.44 12.26 -35.18
N PRO A 232 3.83 11.35 -36.11
CA PRO A 232 3.38 11.44 -37.50
C PRO A 232 1.86 11.27 -37.63
N HIS A 233 1.25 10.39 -36.81
CA HIS A 233 -0.18 10.17 -36.83
C HIS A 233 -0.98 11.36 -36.27
N LEU A 234 -0.52 11.97 -35.18
CA LEU A 234 -1.17 13.16 -34.62
C LEU A 234 -0.96 14.41 -35.48
N THR A 235 0.18 14.50 -36.18
CA THR A 235 0.43 15.56 -37.17
C THR A 235 -0.56 15.45 -38.33
N LYS A 236 -0.73 14.24 -38.88
CA LYS A 236 -1.76 13.97 -39.90
C LYS A 236 -3.17 14.24 -39.37
N ALA A 237 -3.46 13.88 -38.12
CA ALA A 237 -4.75 14.20 -37.49
C ALA A 237 -4.99 15.72 -37.38
N LEU A 238 -3.95 16.50 -37.11
CA LEU A 238 -4.01 17.97 -37.05
C LEU A 238 -4.29 18.60 -38.41
N GLU A 239 -3.70 18.08 -39.49
CA GLU A 239 -3.96 18.54 -40.87
C GLU A 239 -5.43 18.39 -41.27
N TYR A 240 -6.06 17.25 -40.89
CA TYR A 240 -7.45 16.94 -41.21
C TYR A 240 -8.46 17.44 -40.17
N ALA A 241 -8.00 18.03 -39.06
CA ALA A 241 -8.89 18.58 -38.04
C ALA A 241 -9.64 19.80 -38.58
N ARG A 242 -10.97 19.77 -38.56
CA ARG A 242 -11.82 20.88 -39.04
C ARG A 242 -12.14 21.90 -37.96
N ASP A 243 -12.43 21.44 -36.75
CA ASP A 243 -12.80 22.31 -35.65
C ASP A 243 -11.58 22.84 -34.88
N LYS A 244 -11.74 24.06 -34.37
CA LYS A 244 -10.68 24.76 -33.65
C LYS A 244 -10.28 24.02 -32.36
N LYS A 245 -11.23 23.39 -31.66
CA LYS A 245 -10.97 22.68 -30.40
C LYS A 245 -9.99 21.52 -30.62
N LYS A 246 -10.22 20.68 -31.65
CA LYS A 246 -9.31 19.57 -32.02
C LYS A 246 -7.95 20.08 -32.47
N LYS A 247 -7.90 21.11 -33.32
CA LYS A 247 -6.61 21.71 -33.75
C LYS A 247 -5.77 22.14 -32.57
N THR A 248 -6.40 22.83 -31.62
CA THR A 248 -5.73 23.27 -30.39
C THR A 248 -5.29 22.09 -29.53
N ARG A 249 -6.18 21.11 -29.28
CA ARG A 249 -5.84 19.92 -28.47
C ARG A 249 -4.68 19.13 -29.06
N TYR A 250 -4.72 18.81 -30.35
CA TYR A 250 -3.65 18.04 -31.00
C TYR A 250 -2.34 18.81 -31.04
N SER A 251 -2.38 20.13 -31.26
CA SER A 251 -1.17 20.97 -31.20
C SER A 251 -0.56 20.98 -29.80
N PHE A 252 -1.39 21.00 -28.75
CA PHE A 252 -0.92 20.94 -27.38
C PHE A 252 -0.33 19.57 -27.05
N ILE A 253 -0.99 18.48 -27.43
CA ILE A 253 -0.49 17.11 -27.25
C ILE A 253 0.84 16.92 -27.98
N LEU A 254 0.93 17.36 -29.24
CA LEU A 254 2.17 17.32 -30.00
C LEU A 254 3.28 18.15 -29.30
N ALA A 255 2.96 19.31 -28.73
CA ALA A 255 3.94 20.11 -27.98
C ALA A 255 4.48 19.34 -26.77
N GLN A 256 3.60 18.69 -26.01
CA GLN A 256 3.99 17.87 -24.86
C GLN A 256 4.83 16.66 -25.28
N ILE A 257 4.44 15.96 -26.36
CA ILE A 257 5.21 14.85 -26.91
C ILE A 257 6.61 15.30 -27.34
N GLN A 258 6.71 16.41 -28.08
CA GLN A 258 7.99 16.94 -28.54
C GLN A 258 8.88 17.36 -27.35
N GLN A 259 8.28 17.92 -26.30
CA GLN A 259 9.01 18.27 -25.07
C GLN A 259 9.54 17.01 -24.37
N GLU A 260 8.73 15.96 -24.27
CA GLU A 260 9.13 14.67 -23.68
C GLU A 260 10.25 13.97 -24.47
N LEU A 261 10.24 14.11 -25.80
CA LEU A 261 11.30 13.62 -26.68
C LEU A 261 12.57 14.49 -26.67
N GLY A 262 12.58 15.61 -25.92
CA GLY A 262 13.71 16.56 -25.87
C GLY A 262 13.81 17.49 -27.08
N TYR A 263 12.83 17.49 -27.98
CA TYR A 263 12.73 18.41 -29.12
C TYR A 263 12.10 19.74 -28.68
N PHE A 264 12.81 20.44 -27.81
CA PHE A 264 12.35 21.66 -27.14
C PHE A 264 11.96 22.80 -28.11
N GLU A 265 12.62 22.91 -29.26
CA GLU A 265 12.33 23.96 -30.26
C GLU A 265 10.94 23.76 -30.86
N ASN A 266 10.70 22.52 -31.32
CA ASN A 266 9.42 22.09 -31.87
C ASN A 266 8.29 22.24 -30.83
N ALA A 267 8.56 21.85 -29.59
CA ALA A 267 7.62 21.99 -28.49
C ALA A 267 7.26 23.47 -28.24
N SER A 268 8.26 24.34 -28.14
CA SER A 268 8.08 25.78 -27.95
C SER A 268 7.25 26.42 -29.07
N ASP A 269 7.52 26.05 -30.32
CA ASP A 269 6.76 26.53 -31.47
C ASP A 269 5.30 26.06 -31.46
N LEU A 270 5.06 24.81 -31.07
CA LEU A 270 3.70 24.28 -30.94
C LEU A 270 2.94 24.95 -29.79
N TYR A 271 3.57 25.19 -28.62
CA TYR A 271 2.93 25.95 -27.54
C TYR A 271 2.61 27.38 -27.95
N LYS A 272 3.52 28.08 -28.64
CA LYS A 272 3.25 29.41 -29.21
C LYS A 272 2.08 29.37 -30.20
N LYS A 273 1.99 28.35 -31.05
CA LYS A 273 0.84 28.14 -31.95
C LYS A 273 -0.46 27.93 -31.16
N VAL A 274 -0.43 27.14 -30.08
CA VAL A 274 -1.59 26.96 -29.19
C VAL A 274 -2.05 28.29 -28.61
N ILE A 275 -1.15 29.09 -28.05
CA ILE A 275 -1.47 30.40 -27.48
C ILE A 275 -2.11 31.32 -28.54
N LYS A 276 -1.54 31.37 -29.76
CA LYS A 276 -2.08 32.15 -30.88
C LYS A 276 -3.46 31.69 -31.34
N MET A 277 -3.81 30.43 -31.11
CA MET A 277 -5.16 29.93 -31.37
C MET A 277 -6.20 30.42 -30.37
N ASN A 278 -5.86 31.18 -29.32
CA ASN A 278 -6.83 31.66 -28.31
C ASN A 278 -7.69 30.51 -27.74
N PRO A 279 -7.08 29.55 -27.03
CA PRO A 279 -7.79 28.42 -26.47
C PRO A 279 -8.53 28.83 -25.18
N PRO A 280 -9.33 27.93 -24.56
CA PRO A 280 -9.88 28.18 -23.22
C PRO A 280 -8.77 28.59 -22.24
N TYR A 281 -9.13 29.41 -21.25
CA TYR A 281 -8.19 30.04 -20.32
C TYR A 281 -7.16 29.07 -19.74
N GLU A 282 -7.62 27.94 -19.22
CA GLU A 282 -6.78 26.92 -18.59
C GLU A 282 -5.72 26.34 -19.54
N MET A 283 -6.09 26.06 -20.80
CA MET A 283 -5.13 25.60 -21.80
C MET A 283 -4.16 26.70 -22.21
N ALA A 284 -4.61 27.96 -22.30
CA ALA A 284 -3.75 29.10 -22.60
C ALA A 284 -2.71 29.31 -21.49
N PHE A 285 -3.16 29.24 -20.24
CA PHE A 285 -2.33 29.30 -19.04
C PHE A 285 -1.27 28.19 -19.09
N ASN A 286 -1.69 26.93 -19.22
CA ASN A 286 -0.77 25.79 -19.24
C ASN A 286 0.16 25.79 -20.45
N ALA A 287 -0.25 26.32 -21.61
CA ALA A 287 0.64 26.48 -22.75
C ALA A 287 1.77 27.48 -22.47
N LYS A 288 1.52 28.53 -21.68
CA LYS A 288 2.56 29.48 -21.25
C LYS A 288 3.49 28.87 -20.21
N ILE A 289 2.95 28.12 -19.25
CA ILE A 289 3.74 27.38 -18.25
C ILE A 289 4.65 26.36 -18.94
N ASN A 290 4.10 25.53 -19.83
CA ASN A 290 4.89 24.51 -20.53
C ASN A 290 5.85 25.11 -21.56
N LEU A 291 5.56 26.29 -22.13
CA LEU A 291 6.53 27.02 -22.95
C LEU A 291 7.79 27.38 -22.15
N ALA A 292 7.66 27.73 -20.86
CA ALA A 292 8.81 27.92 -19.99
C ALA A 292 9.55 26.61 -19.71
N GLY A 293 8.80 25.52 -19.49
CA GLY A 293 9.36 24.17 -19.38
C GLY A 293 10.08 23.69 -20.66
N ALA A 294 9.65 24.13 -21.84
CA ALA A 294 10.27 23.82 -23.14
C ALA A 294 11.34 24.84 -23.57
N TYR A 295 11.64 25.85 -22.76
CA TYR A 295 12.73 26.79 -23.04
C TYR A 295 14.07 26.05 -23.04
N ASP A 296 14.98 26.41 -23.95
CA ASP A 296 16.36 25.97 -23.93
C ASP A 296 17.27 27.18 -24.12
N VAL A 297 18.42 27.19 -23.44
CA VAL A 297 19.36 28.33 -23.47
C VAL A 297 19.92 28.56 -24.87
N SER A 298 20.03 27.50 -25.68
CA SER A 298 20.49 27.59 -27.08
C SER A 298 19.53 28.36 -28.01
N MET A 299 18.26 28.51 -27.62
CA MET A 299 17.23 29.18 -28.43
C MET A 299 17.21 30.70 -28.27
N GLY A 300 18.08 31.26 -27.44
CA GLY A 300 18.18 32.70 -27.19
C GLY A 300 17.62 33.12 -25.82
N ASN A 301 17.11 34.34 -25.73
CA ASN A 301 16.83 35.00 -24.46
C ASN A 301 15.45 34.60 -23.85
N SER A 302 15.45 34.13 -22.59
CA SER A 302 14.25 33.82 -21.80
C SER A 302 13.38 35.03 -21.43
N SER A 303 13.88 36.25 -21.64
CA SER A 303 13.26 37.50 -21.15
C SER A 303 11.79 37.64 -21.53
N GLU A 304 11.37 37.21 -22.72
CA GLU A 304 9.95 37.26 -23.11
C GLU A 304 9.08 36.29 -22.29
N ILE A 305 9.59 35.08 -22.03
CA ILE A 305 8.92 34.06 -21.22
C ILE A 305 8.81 34.56 -19.77
N VAL A 306 9.91 35.02 -19.19
CA VAL A 306 9.95 35.54 -17.82
C VAL A 306 8.99 36.72 -17.66
N LYS A 307 9.03 37.71 -18.57
CA LYS A 307 8.10 38.86 -18.54
C LYS A 307 6.64 38.44 -18.59
N GLU A 308 6.30 37.44 -19.39
CA GLU A 308 4.92 36.96 -19.48
C GLU A 308 4.50 36.23 -18.19
N LEU A 309 5.38 35.40 -17.60
CA LEU A 309 5.12 34.74 -16.32
C LEU A 309 4.99 35.76 -15.16
N GLU A 310 5.86 36.77 -15.08
CA GLU A 310 5.74 37.86 -14.10
C GLU A 310 4.46 38.67 -14.26
N LYS A 311 4.01 38.87 -15.50
CA LYS A 311 2.71 39.49 -15.77
C LYS A 311 1.56 38.60 -15.29
N MET A 312 1.68 37.28 -15.43
CA MET A 312 0.70 36.32 -14.91
C MET A 312 0.63 36.37 -13.38
N LEU A 313 1.75 36.52 -12.65
CA LEU A 313 1.77 36.71 -11.20
C LEU A 313 1.07 37.99 -10.71
N LYS A 314 0.91 39.00 -11.58
CA LYS A 314 0.24 40.27 -11.28
C LYS A 314 -1.26 40.25 -11.60
N ASP A 315 -1.76 39.22 -12.27
CA ASP A 315 -3.17 39.08 -12.61
C ASP A 315 -3.90 38.31 -11.52
N ASP A 316 -4.86 38.95 -10.84
CA ASP A 316 -5.63 38.36 -9.73
C ASP A 316 -6.29 37.02 -10.08
N LYS A 317 -6.56 36.76 -11.37
CA LYS A 317 -7.11 35.48 -11.84
C LYS A 317 -6.16 34.30 -11.67
N ASN A 318 -4.87 34.56 -11.47
CA ASN A 318 -3.83 33.55 -11.33
C ASN A 318 -3.43 33.27 -9.89
N ILE A 319 -4.06 33.91 -8.90
CA ILE A 319 -3.69 33.73 -7.48
C ILE A 319 -3.66 32.24 -7.09
N ASP A 320 -4.63 31.46 -7.56
CA ASP A 320 -4.72 30.03 -7.29
C ASP A 320 -3.69 29.17 -8.07
N TYR A 321 -2.97 29.78 -9.01
CA TYR A 321 -1.96 29.16 -9.88
C TYR A 321 -0.55 29.74 -9.68
N HIS A 322 -0.34 30.58 -8.66
CA HIS A 322 0.97 31.18 -8.38
C HIS A 322 2.05 30.13 -8.17
N ASP A 323 1.70 28.99 -7.57
CA ASP A 323 2.61 27.87 -7.39
C ASP A 323 3.22 27.37 -8.71
N GLN A 324 2.39 27.17 -9.73
CA GLN A 324 2.81 26.75 -11.06
C GLN A 324 3.65 27.82 -11.77
N ILE A 325 3.30 29.10 -11.59
CA ILE A 325 4.06 30.20 -12.21
C ILE A 325 5.45 30.34 -11.58
N TYR A 326 5.54 30.32 -10.25
CA TYR A 326 6.82 30.35 -9.54
C TYR A 326 7.68 29.13 -9.90
N TYR A 327 7.07 27.95 -10.02
CA TYR A 327 7.78 26.75 -10.47
C TYR A 327 8.34 26.92 -11.88
N ALA A 328 7.54 27.42 -12.82
CA ALA A 328 7.97 27.67 -14.19
C ALA A 328 9.12 28.69 -14.27
N LEU A 329 9.05 29.78 -13.49
CA LEU A 329 10.15 30.73 -13.35
C LEU A 329 11.41 30.05 -12.78
N GLY A 330 11.25 29.24 -11.72
CA GLY A 330 12.35 28.49 -11.13
C GLY A 330 13.01 27.53 -12.12
N SER A 331 12.22 26.86 -12.96
CA SER A 331 12.72 25.99 -14.04
C SER A 331 13.51 26.74 -15.10
N VAL A 332 13.07 27.95 -15.47
CA VAL A 332 13.85 28.83 -16.37
C VAL A 332 15.15 29.25 -15.70
N SER A 333 15.13 29.70 -14.45
CA SER A 333 16.34 30.06 -13.70
C SER A 333 17.30 28.88 -13.53
N MET A 334 16.81 27.66 -13.34
CA MET A 334 17.65 26.44 -13.31
C MET A 334 18.37 26.22 -14.63
N LYS A 335 17.67 26.35 -15.76
CA LYS A 335 18.25 26.20 -17.09
C LYS A 335 19.30 27.25 -17.39
N GLU A 336 19.14 28.47 -16.87
CA GLU A 336 20.12 29.55 -16.96
C GLU A 336 21.25 29.45 -15.91
N GLU A 337 21.34 28.33 -15.17
CA GLU A 337 22.32 28.08 -14.11
C GLU A 337 22.25 29.10 -12.94
N LYS A 338 21.15 29.83 -12.81
CA LYS A 338 20.89 30.77 -11.71
C LYS A 338 20.30 30.03 -10.50
N ILE A 339 21.07 29.08 -9.97
CA ILE A 339 20.57 28.13 -8.97
C ILE A 339 20.05 28.81 -7.69
N GLY A 340 20.69 29.91 -7.25
CA GLY A 340 20.23 30.66 -6.07
C GLY A 340 18.83 31.26 -6.25
N GLU A 341 18.56 31.82 -7.43
CA GLU A 341 17.25 32.38 -7.79
C GLU A 341 16.22 31.26 -7.92
N ALA A 342 16.59 30.15 -8.56
CA ALA A 342 15.72 28.99 -8.71
C ALA A 342 15.27 28.40 -7.35
N ILE A 343 16.17 28.27 -6.37
CA ILE A 343 15.82 27.80 -5.03
C ILE A 343 14.75 28.70 -4.40
N GLU A 344 14.89 30.01 -4.47
CA GLU A 344 13.92 30.94 -3.90
C GLU A 344 12.58 30.88 -4.62
N LEU A 345 12.58 30.77 -5.95
CA LEU A 345 11.37 30.59 -6.76
C LEU A 345 10.66 29.27 -6.44
N TYR A 346 11.38 28.16 -6.27
CA TYR A 346 10.76 26.90 -5.86
C TYR A 346 10.22 26.94 -4.44
N LYS A 347 10.89 27.63 -3.50
CA LYS A 347 10.33 27.88 -2.16
C LYS A 347 9.05 28.73 -2.22
N GLN A 348 9.03 29.76 -3.06
CA GLN A 348 7.84 30.57 -3.31
C GLN A 348 6.71 29.73 -3.94
N SER A 349 7.04 28.80 -4.83
CA SER A 349 6.09 27.84 -5.37
C SER A 349 5.46 26.96 -4.28
N VAL A 350 6.28 26.41 -3.38
CA VAL A 350 5.80 25.63 -2.22
C VAL A 350 4.89 26.48 -1.32
N ALA A 351 5.29 27.72 -1.02
CA ALA A 351 4.53 28.63 -0.17
C ALA A 351 3.22 29.11 -0.81
N GLY A 352 3.22 29.28 -2.14
CA GLY A 352 2.04 29.67 -2.92
C GLY A 352 1.05 28.54 -3.17
N SER A 353 1.41 27.29 -2.88
CA SER A 353 0.54 26.14 -3.13
C SER A 353 -0.48 25.93 -2.00
N ILE A 354 -1.72 26.33 -2.26
CA ILE A 354 -2.82 26.28 -1.28
C ILE A 354 -3.54 24.92 -1.32
N SER A 355 -3.83 24.41 -2.52
CA SER A 355 -4.63 23.19 -2.70
C SER A 355 -4.04 22.18 -3.70
N ASN A 356 -3.01 22.57 -4.45
CA ASN A 356 -2.41 21.74 -5.49
C ASN A 356 -1.24 20.93 -4.94
N THR A 357 -1.57 19.85 -4.23
CA THR A 357 -0.59 18.97 -3.57
C THR A 357 0.45 18.42 -4.53
N ASN A 358 0.06 18.13 -5.79
CA ASN A 358 0.98 17.59 -6.79
C ASN A 358 2.04 18.62 -7.21
N GLN A 359 1.64 19.87 -7.50
CA GLN A 359 2.61 20.94 -7.79
C GLN A 359 3.55 21.19 -6.61
N LYS A 360 3.01 21.15 -5.38
CA LYS A 360 3.83 21.27 -4.18
C LYS A 360 4.90 20.16 -4.09
N GLY A 361 4.51 18.92 -4.41
CA GLY A 361 5.44 17.79 -4.48
C GLY A 361 6.52 17.95 -5.54
N LEU A 362 6.19 18.48 -6.72
CA LEU A 362 7.17 18.77 -7.78
C LEU A 362 8.20 19.83 -7.35
N SER A 363 7.74 20.86 -6.65
CA SER A 363 8.61 21.92 -6.13
C SER A 363 9.54 21.39 -5.03
N TYR A 364 9.05 20.51 -4.16
CA TYR A 364 9.90 19.80 -3.20
C TYR A 364 10.92 18.89 -3.87
N LEU A 365 10.50 18.12 -4.88
CA LEU A 365 11.41 17.25 -5.63
C LEU A 365 12.54 18.06 -6.29
N SER A 366 12.20 19.18 -6.94
CA SER A 366 13.18 20.08 -7.55
C SER A 366 14.18 20.64 -6.53
N LEU A 367 13.71 21.05 -5.34
CA LEU A 367 14.59 21.47 -4.26
C LEU A 367 15.48 20.30 -3.78
N ALA A 368 14.90 19.12 -3.62
CA ALA A 368 15.61 17.92 -3.16
C ALA A 368 16.75 17.55 -4.11
N ASP A 369 16.50 17.59 -5.42
CA ASP A 369 17.48 17.33 -6.48
C ASP A 369 18.63 18.35 -6.43
N ILE A 370 18.32 19.65 -6.30
CA ILE A 370 19.34 20.71 -6.20
C ILE A 370 20.25 20.48 -4.98
N TYR A 371 19.67 20.20 -3.82
CA TYR A 371 20.45 19.95 -2.61
C TYR A 371 21.23 18.63 -2.69
N PHE A 372 20.69 17.62 -3.39
CA PHE A 372 21.38 16.35 -3.64
C PHE A 372 22.64 16.57 -4.47
N GLU A 373 22.54 17.32 -5.57
CA GLU A 373 23.68 17.66 -6.44
C GLU A 373 24.75 18.48 -5.70
N ARG A 374 24.31 19.38 -4.82
CA ARG A 374 25.19 20.16 -3.94
C ARG A 374 25.79 19.34 -2.79
N LYS A 375 25.41 18.06 -2.66
CA LYS A 375 25.81 17.14 -1.58
C LYS A 375 25.38 17.60 -0.18
N ASP A 376 24.37 18.48 -0.11
CA ASP A 376 23.70 18.83 1.13
C ASP A 376 22.61 17.78 1.41
N TYR A 377 23.07 16.60 1.85
CA TYR A 377 22.20 15.44 2.02
C TYR A 377 21.13 15.66 3.08
N LYS A 378 21.38 16.50 4.10
CA LYS A 378 20.41 16.82 5.15
C LYS A 378 19.22 17.58 4.58
N LEU A 379 19.46 18.67 3.84
CA LEU A 379 18.37 19.40 3.20
C LEU A 379 17.72 18.58 2.07
N SER A 380 18.53 17.86 1.30
CA SER A 380 18.03 16.99 0.23
C SER A 380 17.06 15.93 0.78
N GLN A 381 17.42 15.25 1.88
CA GLN A 381 16.58 14.25 2.55
C GLN A 381 15.24 14.84 2.99
N ALA A 382 15.26 15.99 3.66
CA ALA A 382 14.06 16.64 4.15
C ALA A 382 13.10 17.02 2.99
N TYR A 383 13.64 17.51 1.88
CA TYR A 383 12.84 17.83 0.70
C TYR A 383 12.36 16.59 -0.06
N TYR A 384 13.15 15.53 -0.15
CA TYR A 384 12.73 14.26 -0.74
C TYR A 384 11.61 13.61 0.07
N ASP A 385 11.71 13.60 1.40
CA ASP A 385 10.65 13.09 2.28
C ASP A 385 9.35 13.89 2.10
N SER A 386 9.46 15.22 2.04
CA SER A 386 8.33 16.10 1.74
C SER A 386 7.75 15.85 0.33
N ALA A 387 8.59 15.56 -0.66
CA ALA A 387 8.15 15.24 -2.02
C ALA A 387 7.39 13.90 -2.07
N VAL A 388 7.93 12.84 -1.47
CA VAL A 388 7.29 11.50 -1.42
C VAL A 388 5.94 11.55 -0.71
N THR A 389 5.81 12.36 0.35
CA THR A 389 4.55 12.50 1.10
C THR A 389 3.48 13.31 0.37
N THR A 390 3.85 14.13 -0.62
CA THR A 390 2.93 15.06 -1.32
C THR A 390 2.66 14.70 -2.78
N LEU A 391 3.60 14.05 -3.47
CA LEU A 391 3.42 13.60 -4.85
C LEU A 391 2.35 12.51 -4.96
N ASP A 392 1.61 12.53 -6.06
CA ASP A 392 0.69 11.45 -6.38
C ASP A 392 1.47 10.16 -6.66
N LYS A 393 0.98 9.01 -6.18
CA LYS A 393 1.61 7.70 -6.43
C LYS A 393 1.62 7.33 -7.91
N SER A 394 0.73 7.90 -8.73
CA SER A 394 0.72 7.74 -10.19
C SER A 394 1.83 8.53 -10.89
N TYR A 395 2.59 9.36 -10.16
CA TYR A 395 3.69 10.13 -10.73
C TYR A 395 4.75 9.20 -11.36
N PRO A 396 5.17 9.44 -12.61
CA PRO A 396 6.21 8.63 -13.25
C PRO A 396 7.50 8.61 -12.43
N GLY A 397 7.99 7.43 -12.07
CA GLY A 397 9.22 7.29 -11.28
C GLY A 397 9.04 7.50 -9.77
N TYR A 398 7.81 7.56 -9.25
CA TYR A 398 7.54 7.67 -7.82
C TYR A 398 8.27 6.61 -6.98
N GLU A 399 8.25 5.34 -7.41
CA GLU A 399 8.92 4.25 -6.68
C GLU A 399 10.44 4.46 -6.58
N SER A 400 11.08 4.88 -7.67
CA SER A 400 12.51 5.20 -7.65
C SER A 400 12.84 6.37 -6.72
N ILE A 401 11.98 7.39 -6.68
CA ILE A 401 12.14 8.52 -5.77
C ILE A 401 12.02 8.03 -4.33
N ALA A 402 11.00 7.22 -4.01
CA ALA A 402 10.80 6.69 -2.66
C ALA A 402 11.97 5.83 -2.17
N VAL A 403 12.52 4.96 -3.04
CA VAL A 403 13.73 4.18 -2.72
C VAL A 403 14.93 5.10 -2.47
N LYS A 404 15.14 6.11 -3.32
CA LYS A 404 16.20 7.10 -3.15
C LYS A 404 16.06 7.84 -1.82
N THR A 405 14.85 8.25 -1.46
CA THR A 405 14.53 8.89 -0.17
C THR A 405 14.86 7.98 1.01
N GLY A 406 14.53 6.68 0.94
CA GLY A 406 14.85 5.71 1.98
C GLY A 406 16.36 5.53 2.18
N ASN A 407 17.12 5.41 1.08
CA ASN A 407 18.58 5.31 1.12
C ASN A 407 19.22 6.58 1.70
N LEU A 408 18.76 7.75 1.25
CA LEU A 408 19.24 9.03 1.72
C LEU A 408 18.88 9.29 3.19
N THR A 409 17.72 8.82 3.65
CA THR A 409 17.33 8.88 5.07
C THR A 409 18.29 8.07 5.93
N ARG A 410 18.57 6.81 5.55
CA ARG A 410 19.57 5.98 6.26
C ARG A 410 20.95 6.64 6.26
N LEU A 411 21.36 7.29 5.16
CA LEU A 411 22.62 8.02 5.11
C LEU A 411 22.63 9.16 6.14
N VAL A 412 21.61 10.03 6.09
CA VAL A 412 21.52 11.21 6.95
C VAL A 412 21.40 10.82 8.42
N ASP A 413 20.66 9.77 8.76
CA ASP A 413 20.56 9.27 10.13
C ASP A 413 21.94 8.92 10.70
N ASN A 414 22.78 8.20 9.95
CA ASN A 414 24.12 7.86 10.40
C ASN A 414 25.07 9.07 10.43
N ILE A 415 24.97 9.99 9.46
CA ILE A 415 25.71 11.27 9.51
C ILE A 415 25.35 12.06 10.78
N LEU A 416 24.07 12.13 11.12
CA LEU A 416 23.59 12.83 12.32
C LEU A 416 24.07 12.14 13.61
N ILE A 417 24.20 10.81 13.64
CA ILE A 417 24.82 10.09 14.76
C ILE A 417 26.27 10.54 14.93
N VAL A 418 27.07 10.56 13.85
CA VAL A 418 28.46 11.03 13.89
C VAL A 418 28.54 12.48 14.38
N GLU A 419 27.80 13.40 13.76
CA GLU A 419 27.78 14.82 14.14
C GLU A 419 27.36 15.04 15.61
N ARG A 420 26.36 14.29 16.08
CA ARG A 420 25.85 14.38 17.44
C ARG A 420 26.89 13.87 18.44
N GLU A 421 27.43 12.69 18.23
CA GLU A 421 28.41 12.09 19.14
C GLU A 421 29.71 12.92 19.16
N ASP A 422 30.19 13.41 18.01
CA ASP A 422 31.33 14.34 17.95
C ASP A 422 31.08 15.62 18.77
N SER A 423 29.87 16.17 18.67
CA SER A 423 29.47 17.34 19.47
C SER A 423 29.43 17.02 20.96
N LEU A 424 28.90 15.86 21.34
CA LEU A 424 28.81 15.43 22.75
C LEU A 424 30.20 15.17 23.34
N GLN A 425 31.11 14.55 22.60
CA GLN A 425 32.50 14.35 23.00
C GLN A 425 33.25 15.67 23.17
N MET A 426 33.06 16.62 22.24
CA MET A 426 33.63 17.97 22.36
C MET A 426 33.14 18.67 23.64
N VAL A 427 31.84 18.57 23.94
CA VAL A 427 31.27 19.15 25.17
C VAL A 427 31.79 18.43 26.42
N ALA A 428 31.95 17.11 26.39
CA ALA A 428 32.50 16.34 27.51
C ALA A 428 33.94 16.76 27.88
N GLN A 429 34.72 17.24 26.90
CA GLN A 429 36.08 17.75 27.10
C GLN A 429 36.12 19.18 27.64
N MET A 430 35.01 19.92 27.62
CA MET A 430 34.93 21.28 28.20
C MET A 430 34.91 21.24 29.72
N SER A 431 35.34 22.32 30.37
CA SER A 431 35.16 22.46 31.82
C SER A 431 33.67 22.57 32.19
N GLU A 432 33.31 22.17 33.41
CA GLU A 432 31.90 22.20 33.87
C GLU A 432 31.27 23.62 33.75
N SER A 433 32.08 24.67 33.91
CA SER A 433 31.64 26.06 33.72
C SER A 433 31.32 26.37 32.26
N GLU A 434 32.13 25.89 31.32
CA GLU A 434 31.93 26.09 29.89
C GLU A 434 30.73 25.29 29.38
N GLN A 435 30.56 24.05 29.84
CA GLN A 435 29.39 23.21 29.53
C GLN A 435 28.09 23.91 29.94
N LYS A 436 28.04 24.40 31.19
CA LYS A 436 26.87 25.15 31.70
C LYS A 436 26.62 26.43 30.91
N LEU A 437 27.67 27.16 30.51
CA LEU A 437 27.52 28.37 29.71
C LEU A 437 26.94 28.06 28.33
N LEU A 438 27.44 27.03 27.65
CA LEU A 438 26.94 26.56 26.36
C LEU A 438 25.46 26.16 26.44
N ILE A 439 25.12 25.31 27.41
CA ILE A 439 23.74 24.83 27.61
C ILE A 439 22.80 25.98 27.95
N ASN A 440 23.21 26.91 28.81
CA ASN A 440 22.40 28.10 29.11
C ASN A 440 22.18 28.96 27.86
N ASN A 441 23.20 29.15 27.01
CA ASN A 441 23.04 29.88 25.75
C ASN A 441 22.06 29.18 24.79
N ILE A 442 22.06 27.85 24.72
CA ILE A 442 21.08 27.07 23.94
C ILE A 442 19.67 27.29 24.49
N ILE A 443 19.48 27.17 25.81
CA ILE A 443 18.19 27.40 26.47
C ILE A 443 17.70 28.83 26.23
N GLN A 444 18.58 29.83 26.28
CA GLN A 444 18.23 31.22 25.98
C GLN A 444 17.81 31.41 24.52
N LYS A 445 18.51 30.79 23.56
CA LYS A 445 18.10 30.81 22.14
C LYS A 445 16.72 30.19 21.94
N ILE A 446 16.43 29.06 22.61
CA ILE A 446 15.11 28.41 22.54
C ILE A 446 14.02 29.33 23.12
N LYS A 447 14.26 29.94 24.29
CA LYS A 447 13.33 30.90 24.90
C LYS A 447 13.08 32.12 24.01
N GLU A 448 14.14 32.63 23.37
CA GLU A 448 14.06 33.75 22.46
C GLU A 448 13.32 33.41 21.17
N GLU A 449 13.54 32.24 20.60
CA GLU A 449 12.84 31.80 19.39
C GLU A 449 11.35 31.55 19.68
N GLU A 450 11.01 30.90 20.80
CA GLU A 450 9.62 30.80 21.24
C GLU A 450 8.98 32.17 21.45
N ARG A 451 9.73 33.15 22.00
CA ARG A 451 9.26 34.53 22.16
C ARG A 451 8.99 35.16 20.80
N ARG A 452 9.92 35.06 19.84
CA ARG A 452 9.72 35.56 18.47
C ARG A 452 8.54 34.91 17.79
N GLN A 453 8.40 33.58 17.87
CA GLN A 453 7.26 32.88 17.28
C GLN A 453 5.93 33.36 17.89
N ARG A 454 5.88 33.56 19.21
CA ARG A 454 4.72 34.16 19.89
C ARG A 454 4.46 35.59 19.40
N GLU A 455 5.48 36.43 19.32
CA GLU A 455 5.35 37.82 18.84
C GLU A 455 4.93 37.89 17.36
N THR A 456 5.41 36.97 16.54
CA THR A 456 5.03 36.89 15.11
C THR A 456 3.59 36.41 14.95
N ALA A 457 3.16 35.46 15.79
CA ALA A 457 1.77 35.01 15.86
C ALA A 457 0.86 36.14 16.36
N GLU A 458 1.25 36.85 17.43
CA GLU A 458 0.52 37.99 17.99
C GLU A 458 0.45 39.18 17.02
N SER A 459 1.51 39.43 16.26
CA SER A 459 1.56 40.46 15.21
C SER A 459 0.67 40.12 14.01
N LYS A 460 0.66 38.85 13.56
CA LYS A 460 -0.30 38.35 12.56
C LYS A 460 -1.75 38.47 13.07
N ASP A 461 -1.99 38.17 14.34
CA ASP A 461 -3.30 38.32 14.97
C ASP A 461 -3.71 39.80 15.10
N GLN A 462 -2.79 40.72 15.39
CA GLN A 462 -3.03 42.17 15.41
C GLN A 462 -3.31 42.77 14.02
N TYR A 463 -2.60 42.33 12.98
CA TYR A 463 -2.87 42.72 11.59
C TYR A 463 -4.27 42.27 11.16
N ASN A 464 -4.63 41.03 11.47
CA ASN A 464 -5.98 40.49 11.23
C ASN A 464 -7.06 41.22 12.05
N LEU A 465 -6.73 41.69 13.26
CA LEU A 465 -7.62 42.51 14.10
C LEU A 465 -7.84 43.92 13.52
N GLY A 466 -6.82 44.51 12.89
CA GLY A 466 -6.93 45.77 12.15
C GLY A 466 -7.89 45.70 10.97
N GLN A 467 -7.79 44.63 10.16
CA GLN A 467 -8.77 44.34 9.10
C GLN A 467 -10.17 44.04 9.65
N PHE A 468 -10.27 43.34 10.79
CA PHE A 468 -11.56 43.05 11.44
C PHE A 468 -12.33 44.33 11.82
N TYR A 469 -11.67 45.36 12.35
CA TYR A 469 -12.32 46.64 12.68
C TYR A 469 -12.72 47.45 11.44
N GLU A 470 -11.98 47.33 10.33
CA GLU A 470 -12.37 47.90 9.04
C GLU A 470 -13.59 47.18 8.44
N ASP A 471 -13.61 45.85 8.48
CA ASP A 471 -14.70 45.03 7.97
C ASP A 471 -15.95 45.11 8.84
N GLN A 472 -15.82 45.21 10.17
CA GLN A 472 -16.95 45.45 11.08
C GLN A 472 -17.62 46.80 10.82
N ARG A 473 -16.84 47.86 10.51
CA ARG A 473 -17.37 49.18 10.11
C ARG A 473 -18.08 49.13 8.75
N ARG A 474 -17.63 48.29 7.82
CA ARG A 474 -18.33 48.05 6.54
C ARG A 474 -19.60 47.24 6.75
N PHE A 475 -19.59 46.24 7.63
CA PHE A 475 -20.70 45.33 7.91
C PHE A 475 -21.88 46.01 8.62
N GLN A 476 -21.62 46.94 9.54
CA GLN A 476 -22.65 47.68 10.27
C GLN A 476 -23.47 48.63 9.36
N LYS A 477 -23.01 48.88 8.13
CA LYS A 477 -23.72 49.67 7.10
C LYS A 477 -24.58 48.82 6.16
N THR A 478 -24.40 47.50 6.13
CA THR A 478 -25.01 46.60 5.11
C THR A 478 -26.11 45.69 5.69
N LEU A 479 -26.18 45.52 7.02
CA LEU A 479 -27.15 44.64 7.67
C LEU A 479 -28.62 45.10 7.54
N ASP A 480 -28.87 46.38 7.24
CA ASP A 480 -30.22 46.94 7.13
C ASP A 480 -30.97 46.58 5.82
N ARG A 481 -30.37 45.81 4.90
CA ARG A 481 -30.93 45.62 3.55
C ARG A 481 -31.16 44.21 3.03
N SER A 482 -30.82 43.12 3.73
CA SER A 482 -31.15 41.78 3.19
C SER A 482 -31.55 40.74 4.25
N GLY A 483 -32.81 40.33 4.20
CA GLY A 483 -33.40 39.28 5.06
C GLY A 483 -33.18 37.85 4.53
N LYS A 484 -31.97 37.49 4.10
CA LYS A 484 -31.63 36.11 3.68
C LYS A 484 -30.93 35.34 4.81
N TRP A 485 -31.22 34.05 4.91
CA TRP A 485 -30.65 33.13 5.91
C TRP A 485 -29.10 33.13 5.88
N TYR A 486 -28.48 33.08 7.06
CA TYR A 486 -27.07 33.38 7.33
C TYR A 486 -26.04 32.72 6.38
N PHE A 487 -26.26 31.49 5.94
CA PHE A 487 -25.31 30.77 5.07
C PHE A 487 -25.52 31.02 3.56
N TYR A 488 -26.59 31.71 3.17
CA TYR A 488 -26.86 32.05 1.76
C TYR A 488 -26.53 33.51 1.43
N ASN A 489 -26.11 34.29 2.42
CA ASN A 489 -25.51 35.59 2.18
C ASN A 489 -23.97 35.44 2.30
N PRO A 490 -23.22 35.60 1.18
CA PRO A 490 -21.76 35.52 1.18
C PRO A 490 -21.08 36.46 2.19
N GLU A 491 -21.72 37.59 2.51
CA GLU A 491 -21.20 38.60 3.44
C GLU A 491 -21.34 38.14 4.90
N THR A 492 -22.47 37.55 5.29
CA THR A 492 -22.64 36.94 6.62
C THR A 492 -21.82 35.67 6.78
N LEU A 493 -21.62 34.92 5.69
CA LEU A 493 -20.76 33.73 5.68
C LEU A 493 -19.27 34.12 5.82
N ALA A 494 -18.84 35.20 5.16
CA ALA A 494 -17.52 35.78 5.34
C ALA A 494 -17.30 36.29 6.77
N PHE A 495 -18.25 37.08 7.32
CA PHE A 495 -18.21 37.53 8.71
C PHE A 495 -18.19 36.34 9.70
N GLY A 496 -19.01 35.33 9.43
CA GLY A 496 -19.06 34.10 10.20
C GLY A 496 -17.77 33.29 10.19
N ARG A 497 -17.09 33.24 9.04
CA ARG A 497 -15.76 32.65 8.91
C ARG A 497 -14.75 33.40 9.77
N THR A 498 -14.82 34.72 9.80
CA THR A 498 -13.96 35.56 10.63
C THR A 498 -14.24 35.38 12.13
N GLU A 499 -15.50 35.37 12.57
CA GLU A 499 -15.87 35.10 13.98
C GLU A 499 -15.52 33.65 14.40
N PHE A 500 -15.66 32.68 13.49
CA PHE A 500 -15.21 31.31 13.72
C PHE A 500 -13.70 31.25 13.94
N ARG A 501 -12.90 31.92 13.09
CA ARG A 501 -11.45 32.05 13.25
C ARG A 501 -11.06 32.82 14.52
N LYS A 502 -11.82 33.83 14.95
CA LYS A 502 -11.59 34.51 16.24
C LYS A 502 -11.81 33.60 17.44
N LYS A 503 -12.88 32.79 17.42
CA LYS A 503 -13.22 31.91 18.55
C LYS A 503 -12.39 30.63 18.57
N TRP A 504 -11.96 30.16 17.40
CA TRP A 504 -11.37 28.84 17.23
C TRP A 504 -10.08 28.83 16.41
N GLY A 505 -9.53 29.92 15.89
CA GLY A 505 -8.36 29.92 15.00
C GLY A 505 -8.61 29.20 13.66
N ASP A 506 -7.55 28.98 12.88
CA ASP A 506 -7.64 28.09 11.72
C ASP A 506 -7.83 26.63 12.18
N ARG A 507 -8.78 25.93 11.56
CA ARG A 507 -9.17 24.56 11.91
C ARG A 507 -9.33 23.71 10.65
N LYS A 508 -8.58 22.62 10.59
CA LYS A 508 -8.73 21.60 9.55
C LYS A 508 -10.04 20.84 9.74
N LEU A 509 -10.79 20.61 8.65
CA LEU A 509 -12.01 19.83 8.68
C LEU A 509 -11.70 18.38 9.09
N SER A 510 -11.99 18.04 10.34
CA SER A 510 -11.75 16.72 10.93
C SER A 510 -12.64 16.50 12.15
N ASP A 511 -12.87 15.25 12.53
CA ASP A 511 -13.65 14.91 13.74
C ASP A 511 -12.99 15.49 14.98
N SER A 512 -13.74 15.96 15.98
CA SER A 512 -13.20 16.60 17.19
C SER A 512 -12.38 17.90 16.95
N TRP A 513 -12.65 18.65 15.87
CA TRP A 513 -11.97 19.92 15.53
C TRP A 513 -12.01 21.00 16.63
N ARG A 514 -12.90 20.88 17.62
CA ARG A 514 -13.02 21.84 18.74
C ARG A 514 -11.93 21.71 19.83
N ARG A 515 -11.09 20.67 19.79
CA ARG A 515 -10.01 20.46 20.77
C ARG A 515 -8.77 21.26 20.36
N LYS A 516 -8.27 22.15 21.25
CA LYS A 516 -7.10 23.02 21.01
C LYS A 516 -5.77 22.25 20.95
N ASN A 517 -5.63 21.22 21.78
CA ASN A 517 -4.53 20.24 21.70
C ASN A 517 -5.09 18.90 21.20
N LYS A 518 -5.08 18.73 19.88
CA LYS A 518 -4.67 17.45 19.32
C LYS A 518 -3.18 17.61 19.06
N ASN A 519 -2.34 16.64 19.41
CA ASN A 519 -0.96 16.63 18.93
C ASN A 519 -1.03 16.64 17.39
N VAL A 520 -0.90 17.82 16.81
CA VAL A 520 -0.90 18.10 15.38
C VAL A 520 0.42 18.79 15.16
N ILE A 521 1.34 18.01 14.62
CA ILE A 521 2.62 18.45 14.10
C ILE A 521 2.30 19.50 13.02
N SER A 522 2.55 20.77 13.35
CA SER A 522 2.46 21.88 12.42
C SER A 522 3.83 22.03 11.76
N PHE A 523 3.91 21.72 10.48
CA PHE A 523 5.11 21.77 9.64
C PHE A 523 5.48 23.20 9.20
N ASP A 524 5.57 24.12 10.15
CA ASP A 524 6.30 25.37 9.94
C ASP A 524 7.53 25.32 10.82
N GLN A 525 8.67 25.05 10.18
CA GLN A 525 10.02 25.17 10.73
C GLN A 525 10.30 24.40 12.04
N GLU A 526 10.31 23.08 11.97
CA GLU A 526 11.14 22.23 12.85
C GLU A 526 11.29 20.84 12.21
N ALA A 527 12.34 20.66 11.40
CA ALA A 527 12.88 19.34 11.16
C ALA A 527 13.83 19.03 12.32
N ILE A 528 13.34 18.26 13.29
CA ILE A 528 14.01 17.24 14.10
C ILE A 528 12.97 16.79 15.13
N SER A 529 12.27 15.70 14.83
CA SER A 529 11.87 14.70 15.84
C SER A 529 11.42 13.43 15.12
N GLN A 530 12.20 12.38 15.33
CA GLN A 530 11.89 11.01 14.97
C GLN A 530 10.57 10.58 15.64
N GLU A 531 9.75 9.80 14.93
CA GLU A 531 8.83 8.86 15.56
C GLU A 531 9.27 7.43 15.23
N GLY A 532 9.42 6.63 16.27
CA GLY A 532 9.79 5.23 16.17
C GLY A 532 10.07 4.56 17.53
N SER A 533 9.23 4.77 18.55
CA SER A 533 9.11 3.86 19.68
C SER A 533 7.76 4.05 20.36
N ASP A 534 6.91 3.05 20.20
CA ASP A 534 5.68 2.84 20.93
C ASP A 534 5.94 2.80 22.44
N SER A 535 5.31 3.67 23.22
CA SER A 535 5.09 3.42 24.65
C SER A 535 3.89 4.22 25.14
N LEU A 536 2.92 3.45 25.63
CA LEU A 536 1.72 3.89 26.33
C LEU A 536 2.03 4.83 27.50
N THR A 537 1.12 5.79 27.68
CA THR A 537 0.76 6.46 28.93
C THR A 537 1.56 6.09 30.18
N THR A 538 2.60 6.87 30.48
CA THR A 538 3.12 7.06 31.85
C THR A 538 3.64 8.50 31.99
N GLY A 539 3.45 9.11 33.16
CA GLY A 539 3.62 10.54 33.38
C GLY A 539 5.03 11.06 33.11
N LYS A 540 5.13 12.21 32.44
CA LYS A 540 6.36 12.95 32.24
C LYS A 540 7.03 13.26 33.58
N THR A 541 8.10 12.54 33.89
CA THR A 541 9.13 12.97 34.84
C THR A 541 9.78 14.25 34.32
N GLY A 542 10.11 15.21 35.19
CA GLY A 542 10.64 16.55 34.85
C GLY A 542 12.00 16.60 34.11
N ILE A 543 12.48 15.49 33.56
CA ILE A 543 13.77 15.32 32.86
C ILE A 543 13.65 15.61 31.35
N ASP A 544 12.43 15.77 30.82
CA ASP A 544 12.17 15.95 29.38
C ASP A 544 11.88 17.42 28.98
N ASP A 545 12.26 18.39 29.82
CA ASP A 545 12.11 19.81 29.54
C ASP A 545 13.35 20.35 28.79
N LYS A 546 13.19 20.68 27.50
CA LYS A 546 14.22 21.31 26.65
C LYS A 546 14.74 22.66 27.20
N LYS A 547 14.15 23.21 28.28
CA LYS A 547 14.59 24.44 28.96
C LYS A 547 15.34 24.17 30.27
N SER A 548 15.56 22.90 30.62
CA SER A 548 16.33 22.47 31.78
C SER A 548 17.78 22.16 31.39
N VAL A 549 18.72 22.37 32.31
CA VAL A 549 20.14 22.05 32.09
C VAL A 549 20.33 20.53 32.10
N GLU A 550 19.58 19.85 32.96
CA GLU A 550 19.57 18.40 33.15
C GLU A 550 19.22 17.64 31.87
N PHE A 551 18.31 18.18 31.06
CA PHE A 551 17.95 17.62 29.75
C PHE A 551 19.16 17.46 28.83
N TYR A 552 20.07 18.43 28.81
CA TYR A 552 21.25 18.42 27.95
C TYR A 552 22.43 17.68 28.56
N MET A 553 22.53 17.62 29.89
CA MET A 553 23.65 16.97 30.57
C MET A 553 23.59 15.43 30.50
N LYS A 554 22.41 14.84 30.34
CA LYS A 554 22.20 13.38 30.45
C LYS A 554 22.96 12.54 29.40
N ASP A 555 23.13 13.11 28.20
CA ASP A 555 23.69 12.38 27.04
C ASP A 555 25.20 12.65 26.86
N ILE A 556 25.80 13.50 27.71
CA ILE A 556 27.23 13.82 27.62
C ILE A 556 28.05 12.63 28.15
N PRO A 557 29.03 12.11 27.38
CA PRO A 557 29.87 10.99 27.81
C PRO A 557 30.88 11.44 28.88
N SER A 558 30.43 11.55 30.12
CA SER A 558 31.17 12.20 31.21
C SER A 558 32.22 11.32 31.90
N ASN A 559 32.42 10.09 31.43
CA ASN A 559 33.41 9.15 31.96
C ASN A 559 33.94 8.23 30.85
N ASP A 560 35.05 7.53 31.12
CA ASP A 560 35.75 6.70 30.13
C ASP A 560 34.85 5.63 29.49
N SER A 561 33.96 5.00 30.27
CA SER A 561 33.05 3.98 29.75
C SER A 561 32.02 4.56 28.78
N LEU A 562 31.42 5.70 29.12
CA LEU A 562 30.49 6.39 28.22
C LEU A 562 31.20 6.96 26.98
N MET A 563 32.44 7.41 27.13
CA MET A 563 33.28 7.88 26.02
C MET A 563 33.59 6.74 25.04
N MET A 564 33.94 5.56 25.54
CA MET A 564 34.14 4.37 24.71
C MET A 564 32.87 3.98 23.93
N LEU A 565 31.70 4.02 24.57
CA LEU A 565 30.41 3.77 23.89
C LEU A 565 30.13 4.82 22.81
N SER A 566 30.43 6.09 23.07
CA SER A 566 30.30 7.17 22.08
C SER A 566 31.21 6.93 20.87
N HIS A 567 32.47 6.55 21.08
CA HIS A 567 33.39 6.17 20.00
C HIS A 567 32.90 4.95 19.20
N ALA A 568 32.37 3.92 19.87
CA ALA A 568 31.81 2.75 19.21
C ALA A 568 30.64 3.11 18.29
N ARG A 569 29.74 4.01 18.73
CA ARG A 569 28.63 4.51 17.90
C ARG A 569 29.11 5.26 16.67
N ILE A 570 30.16 6.09 16.81
CA ILE A 570 30.74 6.81 15.66
C ILE A 570 31.35 5.81 14.69
N ALA A 571 32.12 4.83 15.17
CA ALA A 571 32.75 3.82 14.33
C ALA A 571 31.71 3.04 13.51
N GLU A 572 30.66 2.54 14.17
CA GLU A 572 29.55 1.84 13.53
C GLU A 572 28.81 2.73 12.51
N ALA A 573 28.54 3.99 12.87
CA ALA A 573 27.86 4.94 11.98
C ALA A 573 28.71 5.28 10.75
N LEU A 574 30.02 5.51 10.91
CA LEU A 574 30.94 5.74 9.78
C LEU A 574 31.01 4.50 8.86
N TYR A 575 31.08 3.30 9.42
CA TYR A 575 31.04 2.07 8.63
C TYR A 575 29.74 1.99 7.80
N LYS A 576 28.59 2.25 8.42
CA LYS A 576 27.28 2.28 7.73
C LYS A 576 27.21 3.37 6.66
N VAL A 577 27.76 4.56 6.91
CA VAL A 577 27.84 5.64 5.90
C VAL A 577 28.69 5.19 4.71
N GLY A 578 29.86 4.59 4.95
CA GLY A 578 30.72 4.05 3.88
C GLY A 578 30.01 2.99 3.04
N ARG A 579 29.28 2.08 3.71
CA ARG A 579 28.46 1.06 3.04
C ARG A 579 27.36 1.66 2.19
N ILE A 580 26.60 2.62 2.71
CA ILE A 580 25.52 3.29 1.97
C ILE A 580 26.07 4.03 0.75
N TYR A 581 27.21 4.73 0.88
CA TYR A 581 27.85 5.35 -0.29
C TYR A 581 28.26 4.33 -1.35
N GLN A 582 28.81 3.18 -0.93
CA GLN A 582 29.27 2.12 -1.82
C GLN A 582 28.12 1.40 -2.53
N THR A 583 27.07 0.98 -1.80
CA THR A 583 26.03 0.10 -2.34
C THR A 583 24.82 0.84 -2.86
N ASP A 584 24.40 1.90 -2.17
CA ASP A 584 23.08 2.51 -2.38
C ASP A 584 23.16 3.80 -3.20
N MET A 585 24.35 4.42 -3.27
CA MET A 585 24.59 5.68 -3.99
C MET A 585 25.64 5.59 -5.09
N ASP A 586 26.33 4.45 -5.21
CA ASP A 586 27.44 4.24 -6.17
C ASP A 586 28.51 5.34 -6.12
N ASN A 587 28.74 5.92 -4.94
CA ASN A 587 29.70 6.99 -4.72
C ASN A 587 30.97 6.42 -4.10
N LEU A 588 31.73 5.70 -4.94
CA LEU A 588 32.92 4.95 -4.52
C LEU A 588 34.01 5.84 -3.90
N VAL A 589 34.10 7.11 -4.32
CA VAL A 589 35.05 8.08 -3.77
C VAL A 589 34.67 8.45 -2.34
N LYS A 590 33.40 8.80 -2.10
CA LYS A 590 32.91 9.13 -0.75
C LYS A 590 32.96 7.92 0.18
N ALA A 591 32.66 6.73 -0.32
CA ALA A 591 32.79 5.50 0.45
C ALA A 591 34.24 5.31 0.94
N ALA A 592 35.23 5.45 0.04
CA ALA A 592 36.63 5.34 0.40
C ALA A 592 37.06 6.40 1.43
N GLU A 593 36.67 7.68 1.23
CA GLU A 593 36.96 8.76 2.20
C GLU A 593 36.45 8.43 3.61
N VAL A 594 35.22 7.89 3.72
CA VAL A 594 34.61 7.58 5.02
C VAL A 594 35.24 6.35 5.67
N TYR A 595 35.60 5.32 4.89
CA TYR A 595 36.33 4.17 5.44
C TYR A 595 37.76 4.54 5.86
N GLU A 596 38.44 5.43 5.13
CA GLU A 596 39.73 5.98 5.55
C GLU A 596 39.60 6.79 6.85
N GLU A 597 38.54 7.59 6.99
CA GLU A 597 38.23 8.29 8.25
C GLU A 597 37.99 7.32 9.40
N LEU A 598 37.13 6.31 9.21
CA LEU A 598 36.86 5.25 10.20
C LEU A 598 38.17 4.61 10.68
N ASN A 599 39.02 4.22 9.75
CA ASN A 599 40.27 3.51 10.05
C ASN A 599 41.32 4.40 10.70
N SER A 600 41.34 5.69 10.35
CA SER A 600 42.21 6.67 10.98
C SER A 600 41.77 7.01 12.40
N ARG A 601 40.46 7.10 12.65
CA ARG A 601 39.91 7.49 13.96
C ARG A 601 39.79 6.31 14.92
N TYR A 602 39.48 5.11 14.41
CA TYR A 602 39.11 3.93 15.18
C TYR A 602 39.81 2.65 14.70
N PRO A 603 41.15 2.57 14.79
CA PRO A 603 41.93 1.42 14.32
C PRO A 603 41.68 0.10 15.08
N GLU A 604 41.04 0.19 16.25
CA GLU A 604 40.67 -0.94 17.13
C GLU A 604 39.17 -1.27 17.04
N SER A 605 38.43 -0.67 16.10
CA SER A 605 37.00 -0.97 15.92
C SER A 605 36.79 -2.38 15.36
N ASP A 606 35.67 -3.00 15.72
CA ASP A 606 35.27 -4.31 15.16
C ASP A 606 35.09 -4.25 13.63
N ASP A 607 34.77 -3.07 13.10
CA ASP A 607 34.59 -2.82 11.67
C ASP A 607 35.90 -2.59 10.90
N TYR A 608 37.05 -2.45 11.58
CA TYR A 608 38.33 -2.07 10.96
C TYR A 608 38.81 -3.06 9.90
N LEU A 609 38.74 -4.37 10.16
CA LEU A 609 39.16 -5.36 9.17
C LEU A 609 38.22 -5.35 7.94
N SER A 610 36.91 -5.25 8.19
CA SER A 610 35.91 -5.19 7.12
C SER A 610 36.06 -3.94 6.26
N SER A 611 36.32 -2.78 6.86
CA SER A 611 36.53 -1.52 6.12
C SER A 611 37.82 -1.55 5.29
N LEU A 612 38.91 -2.17 5.77
CA LEU A 612 40.13 -2.38 4.98
C LEU A 612 39.85 -3.21 3.73
N TYR A 613 39.03 -4.25 3.86
CA TYR A 613 38.64 -5.08 2.73
C TYR A 613 37.79 -4.28 1.73
N HIS A 614 36.82 -3.48 2.20
CA HIS A 614 36.07 -2.57 1.33
C HIS A 614 36.98 -1.56 0.62
N LEU A 615 37.98 -1.01 1.30
CA LEU A 615 38.98 -0.12 0.67
C LEU A 615 39.79 -0.82 -0.43
N TYR A 616 40.20 -2.08 -0.20
CA TYR A 616 40.82 -2.91 -1.24
C TYR A 616 39.92 -3.03 -2.48
N GLU A 617 38.65 -3.41 -2.28
CA GLU A 617 37.68 -3.61 -3.37
C GLU A 617 37.39 -2.31 -4.11
N LEU A 618 37.12 -1.22 -3.38
CA LEU A 618 36.83 0.09 -3.94
C LEU A 618 37.98 0.60 -4.81
N HIS A 619 39.22 0.47 -4.33
CA HIS A 619 40.38 0.88 -5.12
C HIS A 619 40.62 -0.04 -6.31
N LEU A 620 40.30 -1.32 -6.22
CA LEU A 620 40.37 -2.23 -7.36
C LEU A 620 39.36 -1.84 -8.45
N GLN A 621 38.11 -1.57 -8.07
CA GLN A 621 37.05 -1.13 -8.98
C GLN A 621 37.40 0.19 -9.69
N GLN A 622 38.07 1.10 -8.98
CA GLN A 622 38.55 2.37 -9.53
C GLN A 622 39.86 2.25 -10.32
N SER A 623 40.41 1.04 -10.52
CA SER A 623 41.73 0.81 -11.15
C SER A 623 42.91 1.48 -10.43
N HIS A 624 42.76 1.80 -9.15
CA HIS A 624 43.81 2.34 -8.28
C HIS A 624 44.67 1.20 -7.69
N TYR A 625 45.34 0.43 -8.55
CA TYR A 625 46.01 -0.82 -8.17
C TYR A 625 47.05 -0.68 -7.06
N GLU A 626 47.78 0.43 -7.00
CA GLU A 626 48.76 0.66 -5.93
C GLU A 626 48.10 0.73 -4.55
N LYS A 627 47.02 1.52 -4.43
CA LYS A 627 46.24 1.62 -3.18
C LYS A 627 45.53 0.31 -2.85
N SER A 628 44.96 -0.35 -3.85
CA SER A 628 44.33 -1.66 -3.66
C SER A 628 45.33 -2.68 -3.10
N ASN A 629 46.52 -2.77 -3.71
CA ASN A 629 47.59 -3.66 -3.23
C ASN A 629 48.10 -3.29 -1.83
N TYR A 630 48.14 -2.00 -1.49
CA TYR A 630 48.46 -1.55 -0.14
C TYR A 630 47.49 -2.14 0.89
N TYR A 631 46.17 -1.97 0.69
CA TYR A 631 45.17 -2.51 1.61
C TYR A 631 45.14 -4.04 1.62
N LYS A 632 45.34 -4.68 0.46
CA LYS A 632 45.50 -6.13 0.36
C LYS A 632 46.63 -6.65 1.25
N ASN A 633 47.83 -6.08 1.11
CA ASN A 633 48.99 -6.50 1.88
C ASN A 633 48.79 -6.20 3.37
N LEU A 634 48.18 -5.06 3.71
CA LEU A 634 47.87 -4.72 5.10
C LEU A 634 46.94 -5.74 5.77
N ILE A 635 45.94 -6.26 5.04
CA ILE A 635 45.04 -7.32 5.54
C ILE A 635 45.82 -8.63 5.74
N ILE A 636 46.63 -9.04 4.76
CA ILE A 636 47.40 -10.28 4.83
C ILE A 636 48.43 -10.23 5.97
N ASP A 637 49.10 -9.09 6.16
CA ASP A 637 50.16 -8.94 7.16
C ASP A 637 49.60 -8.82 8.58
N LYS A 638 48.50 -8.05 8.78
CA LYS A 638 47.94 -7.78 10.12
C LYS A 638 46.92 -8.84 10.55
N TYR A 639 46.23 -9.50 9.61
CA TYR A 639 45.16 -10.46 9.88
C TYR A 639 45.31 -11.74 9.04
N PRO A 640 46.46 -12.44 9.08
CA PRO A 640 46.77 -13.57 8.19
C PRO A 640 45.76 -14.73 8.31
N ASP A 641 45.18 -14.92 9.49
CA ASP A 641 44.22 -15.99 9.74
C ASP A 641 42.77 -15.64 9.34
N SER A 642 42.51 -14.39 8.94
CA SER A 642 41.16 -13.94 8.55
C SER A 642 40.72 -14.53 7.20
N GLU A 643 39.42 -14.74 7.04
CA GLU A 643 38.83 -15.17 5.75
C GLU A 643 39.20 -14.22 4.61
N TYR A 644 39.26 -12.91 4.87
CA TYR A 644 39.71 -11.92 3.90
C TYR A 644 41.16 -12.14 3.48
N ALA A 645 42.09 -12.38 4.40
CA ALA A 645 43.50 -12.64 4.06
C ALA A 645 43.66 -13.95 3.27
N GLN A 646 42.93 -15.00 3.66
CA GLN A 646 42.92 -16.29 2.96
C GLN A 646 42.39 -16.13 1.52
N PHE A 647 41.29 -15.41 1.35
CA PHE A 647 40.72 -15.08 0.04
C PHE A 647 41.69 -14.26 -0.83
N LEU A 648 42.32 -13.23 -0.26
CA LEU A 648 43.25 -12.36 -1.00
C LEU A 648 44.55 -13.06 -1.40
N SER A 649 44.91 -14.14 -0.69
CA SER A 649 46.15 -14.91 -0.90
C SER A 649 45.99 -16.07 -1.89
N ASP A 650 44.80 -16.66 -1.98
CA ASP A 650 44.52 -17.82 -2.86
C ASP A 650 43.32 -17.56 -3.80
N PRO A 651 43.54 -17.38 -5.11
CA PRO A 651 42.48 -17.19 -6.10
C PRO A 651 41.47 -18.34 -6.17
N ASP A 652 41.85 -19.56 -5.76
CA ASP A 652 40.99 -20.75 -5.74
C ASP A 652 40.35 -20.99 -4.36
N PHE A 653 40.53 -20.12 -3.37
CA PHE A 653 40.03 -20.30 -2.01
C PHE A 653 38.53 -20.62 -1.97
N TYR A 654 37.69 -19.80 -2.64
CA TYR A 654 36.26 -20.05 -2.72
C TYR A 654 35.89 -21.29 -3.51
N LYS A 655 36.70 -21.68 -4.50
CA LYS A 655 36.50 -22.93 -5.24
C LYS A 655 36.77 -24.14 -4.34
N LYS A 656 37.85 -24.12 -3.56
CA LYS A 656 38.19 -25.16 -2.58
C LYS A 656 37.17 -25.22 -1.43
N LEU A 657 36.74 -24.07 -0.91
CA LEU A 657 35.70 -23.98 0.12
C LEU A 657 34.37 -24.53 -0.39
N LYS A 658 33.97 -24.18 -1.61
CA LYS A 658 32.77 -24.70 -2.25
C LYS A 658 32.87 -26.20 -2.56
N GLU A 659 34.01 -26.67 -3.07
CA GLU A 659 34.25 -28.11 -3.30
C GLU A 659 34.14 -28.92 -2.01
N LYS A 660 34.67 -28.37 -0.91
CA LYS A 660 34.56 -28.94 0.44
C LYS A 660 33.11 -28.95 0.96
N GLN A 661 32.37 -27.84 0.80
CA GLN A 661 30.94 -27.78 1.13
C GLN A 661 30.11 -28.76 0.29
N ASP A 662 30.41 -28.89 -1.00
CA ASP A 662 29.73 -29.82 -1.90
C ASP A 662 30.07 -31.28 -1.58
N GLU A 663 31.28 -31.57 -1.07
CA GLU A 663 31.64 -32.90 -0.58
C GLU A 663 30.83 -33.30 0.65
N ILE A 664 30.69 -32.40 1.64
CA ILE A 664 29.86 -32.63 2.83
C ILE A 664 28.38 -32.79 2.44
N LYS A 665 27.88 -32.00 1.48
CA LYS A 665 26.52 -32.15 0.93
C LYS A 665 26.30 -33.52 0.29
N ARG A 666 27.21 -33.96 -0.59
CA ARG A 666 27.14 -35.31 -1.20
C ARG A 666 27.21 -36.40 -0.13
N PHE A 667 28.03 -36.22 0.91
CA PHE A 667 28.12 -37.17 2.01
C PHE A 667 26.82 -37.24 2.82
N TYR A 668 26.17 -36.10 3.08
CA TYR A 668 24.86 -36.04 3.73
C TYR A 668 23.78 -36.72 2.88
N GLU A 669 23.71 -36.41 1.59
CA GLU A 669 22.74 -37.01 0.66
C GLU A 669 22.87 -38.54 0.63
N ASN A 670 24.08 -39.06 0.51
CA ASN A 670 24.34 -40.50 0.54
C ASN A 670 23.94 -41.11 1.90
N THR A 671 24.23 -40.43 3.01
CA THR A 671 23.86 -40.89 4.36
C THR A 671 22.34 -40.89 4.54
N TYR A 672 21.64 -39.91 4.00
CA TYR A 672 20.18 -39.84 4.03
C TYR A 672 19.52 -40.92 3.14
N ILE A 673 20.14 -41.29 2.03
CA ILE A 673 19.70 -42.44 1.22
C ILE A 673 19.79 -43.72 2.05
N LEU A 674 20.90 -43.95 2.77
CA LEU A 674 21.04 -45.12 3.65
C LEU A 674 19.97 -45.15 4.75
N TYR A 675 19.59 -43.99 5.28
CA TYR A 675 18.49 -43.88 6.24
C TYR A 675 17.16 -44.31 5.64
N LYS A 676 16.84 -43.87 4.42
CA LYS A 676 15.63 -44.29 3.69
C LYS A 676 15.62 -45.79 3.36
N GLU A 677 16.79 -46.37 3.14
CA GLU A 677 16.95 -47.81 2.89
C GLU A 677 16.92 -48.66 4.17
N GLY A 678 16.76 -48.04 5.35
CA GLY A 678 16.70 -48.75 6.64
C GLY A 678 18.06 -49.22 7.16
N LYS A 679 19.18 -48.71 6.61
CA LYS A 679 20.55 -49.09 7.01
C LYS A 679 21.05 -48.24 8.19
N TYR A 680 20.34 -48.28 9.32
CA TYR A 680 20.52 -47.34 10.43
C TYR A 680 21.91 -47.36 11.09
N ASN A 681 22.56 -48.52 11.20
CA ASN A 681 23.93 -48.60 11.73
C ASN A 681 24.92 -47.80 10.88
N SER A 682 24.86 -47.95 9.55
CA SER A 682 25.72 -47.20 8.62
C SER A 682 25.41 -45.70 8.62
N VAL A 683 24.16 -45.32 8.90
CA VAL A 683 23.77 -43.90 9.08
C VAL A 683 24.44 -43.34 10.32
N ILE A 684 24.38 -44.06 11.45
CA ILE A 684 25.01 -43.63 12.71
C ILE A 684 26.52 -43.46 12.51
N ASP A 685 27.20 -44.44 11.90
CA ASP A 685 28.64 -44.36 11.63
C ASP A 685 29.01 -43.15 10.75
N ASN A 686 28.24 -42.90 9.69
CA ASN A 686 28.48 -41.76 8.80
C ASN A 686 28.22 -40.42 9.50
N CYS A 687 27.15 -40.34 10.29
CA CYS A 687 26.84 -39.16 11.08
C CYS A 687 27.92 -38.90 12.13
N ASP A 688 28.39 -39.93 12.84
CA ASP A 688 29.47 -39.82 13.82
C ASP A 688 30.75 -39.32 13.16
N LYS A 689 31.07 -39.84 11.97
CA LYS A 689 32.20 -39.36 11.18
C LYS A 689 32.08 -37.88 10.81
N ALA A 690 30.93 -37.45 10.28
CA ALA A 690 30.69 -36.05 9.94
C ALA A 690 30.82 -35.12 11.16
N LEU A 691 30.30 -35.56 12.30
CA LEU A 691 30.29 -34.78 13.55
C LEU A 691 31.64 -34.79 14.30
N THR A 692 32.55 -35.72 13.96
CA THR A 692 33.87 -35.84 14.61
C THR A 692 34.98 -35.19 13.80
N ASP A 693 35.00 -35.40 12.48
CA ASP A 693 36.08 -34.96 11.61
C ASP A 693 36.02 -33.44 11.35
N GLU A 694 34.82 -32.85 11.23
CA GLU A 694 34.61 -31.43 10.95
C GLU A 694 33.41 -30.86 11.72
N LYS A 695 33.63 -30.35 12.93
CA LYS A 695 32.56 -29.91 13.84
C LYS A 695 31.81 -28.65 13.39
N ASP A 696 32.42 -27.84 12.52
CA ASP A 696 31.98 -26.48 12.20
C ASP A 696 31.57 -26.35 10.72
N HIS A 697 30.48 -27.04 10.36
CA HIS A 697 29.87 -26.95 9.04
C HIS A 697 28.35 -26.80 9.13
N GLU A 698 27.75 -26.11 8.15
CA GLU A 698 26.31 -25.77 8.13
C GLU A 698 25.37 -26.99 8.29
N LEU A 699 25.78 -28.16 7.80
CA LEU A 699 24.97 -29.40 7.88
C LEU A 699 25.11 -30.16 9.22
N ALA A 700 25.89 -29.68 10.19
CA ALA A 700 26.18 -30.43 11.41
C ALA A 700 24.91 -30.69 12.25
N PRO A 701 24.02 -29.70 12.46
CA PRO A 701 22.72 -29.94 13.10
C PRO A 701 21.87 -30.99 12.35
N LYS A 702 21.93 -31.03 11.01
CA LYS A 702 21.20 -32.00 10.18
C LYS A 702 21.73 -33.41 10.34
N PHE A 703 23.05 -33.59 10.36
CA PHE A 703 23.66 -34.89 10.66
C PHE A 703 23.32 -35.36 12.08
N ALA A 704 23.30 -34.45 13.07
CA ALA A 704 22.90 -34.77 14.44
C ALA A 704 21.44 -35.23 14.52
N LEU A 705 20.52 -34.56 13.80
CA LEU A 705 19.12 -34.96 13.75
C LEU A 705 18.95 -36.31 13.06
N LEU A 706 19.62 -36.52 11.93
CA LEU A 706 19.58 -37.78 11.18
C LEU A 706 20.13 -38.95 12.02
N ARG A 707 21.17 -38.70 12.81
CA ARG A 707 21.71 -39.65 13.78
C ARG A 707 20.70 -40.01 14.86
N ALA A 708 20.06 -39.02 15.48
CA ALA A 708 19.03 -39.25 16.49
C ALA A 708 17.87 -40.08 15.91
N MET A 709 17.41 -39.75 14.70
CA MET A 709 16.37 -40.52 14.01
C MET A 709 16.80 -41.97 13.71
N ALA A 710 18.06 -42.19 13.33
CA ALA A 710 18.58 -43.54 13.10
C ALA A 710 18.69 -44.35 14.40
N ILE A 711 19.11 -43.72 15.51
CA ILE A 711 19.13 -44.34 16.85
C ILE A 711 17.72 -44.76 17.26
N GLY A 712 16.71 -43.90 17.07
CA GLY A 712 15.32 -44.22 17.43
C GLY A 712 14.68 -45.35 16.62
N ASN A 713 15.23 -45.70 15.45
CA ASN A 713 14.79 -46.88 14.71
C ASN A 713 15.50 -48.18 15.15
N ASN A 714 16.64 -48.08 15.84
CA ASN A 714 17.47 -49.22 16.24
C ASN A 714 17.42 -49.54 17.75
N ALA A 715 17.01 -48.57 18.58
CA ALA A 715 17.03 -48.64 20.03
C ALA A 715 15.64 -48.35 20.63
N ASP A 716 15.55 -48.40 21.95
CA ASP A 716 14.32 -48.07 22.67
C ASP A 716 14.06 -46.55 22.73
N GLU A 717 12.86 -46.19 23.17
CA GLU A 717 12.37 -44.81 23.22
C GLU A 717 13.26 -43.91 24.11
N ALA A 718 13.89 -44.48 25.13
CA ALA A 718 14.80 -43.78 26.02
C ALA A 718 16.07 -43.32 25.27
N ALA A 719 16.70 -44.21 24.52
CA ALA A 719 17.87 -43.89 23.70
C ALA A 719 17.56 -42.84 22.61
N PHE A 720 16.35 -42.89 22.02
CA PHE A 720 15.93 -41.89 21.05
C PHE A 720 15.81 -40.50 21.68
N LYS A 721 15.13 -40.41 22.84
CA LYS A 721 14.96 -39.16 23.56
C LYS A 721 16.29 -38.57 24.01
N GLU A 722 17.22 -39.39 24.48
CA GLU A 722 18.56 -38.95 24.87
C GLU A 722 19.32 -38.33 23.69
N ALA A 723 19.28 -38.96 22.51
CA ALA A 723 19.92 -38.44 21.30
C ALA A 723 19.33 -37.10 20.84
N LEU A 724 18.00 -36.90 20.99
CA LEU A 724 17.34 -35.61 20.69
C LEU A 724 17.73 -34.52 21.69
N VAL A 725 17.87 -34.85 22.97
CA VAL A 725 18.32 -33.90 24.02
C VAL A 725 19.78 -33.48 23.79
N GLU A 726 20.63 -34.42 23.39
CA GLU A 726 22.03 -34.13 23.05
C GLU A 726 22.16 -33.17 21.87
N LEU A 727 21.32 -33.34 20.84
CA LEU A 727 21.22 -32.40 19.71
C LEU A 727 20.89 -30.99 20.19
N ASN A 728 19.84 -30.84 20.99
CA ASN A 728 19.38 -29.53 21.48
C ASN A 728 20.45 -28.82 22.33
N LYS A 729 21.21 -29.59 23.12
CA LYS A 729 22.30 -29.06 23.93
C LYS A 729 23.46 -28.57 23.07
N THR A 730 23.77 -29.29 22.00
CA THR A 730 24.92 -29.01 21.13
C THR A 730 24.62 -27.89 20.13
N TYR A 731 23.38 -27.79 19.64
CA TYR A 731 22.95 -26.83 18.62
C TYR A 731 21.71 -26.04 19.07
N PRO A 732 21.82 -25.17 20.09
CA PRO A 732 20.65 -24.50 20.70
C PRO A 732 19.94 -23.48 19.81
N GLN A 733 20.59 -23.01 18.73
CA GLN A 733 20.08 -21.99 17.81
C GLN A 733 19.71 -22.54 16.42
N SER A 734 19.73 -23.87 16.21
CA SER A 734 19.46 -24.47 14.90
C SER A 734 17.96 -24.66 14.62
N GLU A 735 17.57 -24.77 13.35
CA GLU A 735 16.19 -25.12 12.99
C GLU A 735 15.86 -26.58 13.38
N GLU A 736 16.86 -27.47 13.34
CA GLU A 736 16.73 -28.89 13.71
C GLU A 736 16.36 -29.08 15.18
N LYS A 737 16.76 -28.14 16.05
CA LYS A 737 16.35 -28.10 17.45
C LYS A 737 14.83 -27.98 17.59
N ASN A 738 14.17 -27.19 16.74
CA ASN A 738 12.70 -27.09 16.77
C ASN A 738 12.05 -28.45 16.46
N ARG A 739 12.60 -29.18 15.48
CA ARG A 739 12.12 -30.52 15.15
C ARG A 739 12.37 -31.53 16.26
N ALA A 740 13.52 -31.44 16.92
CA ALA A 740 13.84 -32.29 18.07
C ALA A 740 12.92 -31.99 19.28
N ASP A 741 12.60 -30.72 19.55
CA ASP A 741 11.63 -30.33 20.58
C ASP A 741 10.24 -30.92 20.32
N GLU A 742 9.74 -30.84 19.08
CA GLU A 742 8.46 -31.46 18.69
C GLU A 742 8.44 -32.97 18.96
N LEU A 743 9.53 -33.67 18.61
CA LEU A 743 9.65 -35.11 18.83
C LEU A 743 9.73 -35.45 20.33
N ILE A 744 10.51 -34.69 21.11
CA ILE A 744 10.57 -34.87 22.58
C ILE A 744 9.19 -34.64 23.21
N ALA A 745 8.46 -33.61 22.77
CA ALA A 745 7.12 -33.32 23.25
C ALA A 745 6.14 -34.47 22.94
N TYR A 746 6.18 -35.00 21.72
CA TYR A 746 5.37 -36.15 21.32
C TYR A 746 5.66 -37.41 22.14
N LEU A 747 6.94 -37.71 22.39
CA LEU A 747 7.34 -38.84 23.24
C LEU A 747 6.83 -38.66 24.68
N ASN A 748 6.90 -37.44 25.22
CA ASN A 748 6.37 -37.14 26.55
C ASN A 748 4.83 -37.28 26.62
N GLU A 749 4.11 -36.80 25.62
CA GLU A 749 2.64 -36.89 25.57
C GLU A 749 2.18 -38.35 25.46
N THR A 750 2.82 -39.14 24.59
CA THR A 750 2.52 -40.57 24.40
C THR A 750 2.73 -41.37 25.70
N TYR A 751 3.82 -41.11 26.42
CA TYR A 751 4.08 -41.70 27.73
C TYR A 751 3.00 -41.33 28.77
N THR A 752 2.49 -40.10 28.71
CA THR A 752 1.47 -39.62 29.64
C THR A 752 0.11 -40.29 29.39
N VAL A 753 -0.25 -40.50 28.12
CA VAL A 753 -1.49 -41.19 27.71
C VAL A 753 -1.47 -42.67 28.10
N LEU A 754 -0.35 -43.37 27.85
CA LEU A 754 -0.19 -44.78 28.23
C LEU A 754 -0.32 -44.98 29.75
N LYS A 755 0.31 -44.11 30.54
CA LYS A 755 0.21 -44.14 32.00
C LYS A 755 -1.23 -43.90 32.49
N GLN A 756 -1.99 -43.02 31.84
CA GLN A 756 -3.39 -42.77 32.19
C GLN A 756 -4.33 -43.95 31.85
N GLU A 757 -4.08 -44.68 30.75
CA GLU A 757 -4.85 -45.90 30.42
C GLU A 757 -4.53 -47.05 31.38
N GLU A 758 -3.27 -47.25 31.75
CA GLU A 758 -2.86 -48.24 32.75
C GLU A 758 -3.49 -47.94 34.12
N GLU A 759 -3.47 -46.68 34.57
CA GLU A 759 -4.10 -46.30 35.84
C GLU A 759 -5.62 -46.52 35.84
N LYS A 760 -6.32 -46.28 34.72
CA LYS A 760 -7.75 -46.60 34.57
C LYS A 760 -8.02 -48.10 34.65
N GLN A 761 -7.18 -48.91 34.00
CA GLN A 761 -7.33 -50.36 34.02
C GLN A 761 -7.10 -50.94 35.42
N ILE A 762 -6.02 -50.51 36.10
CA ILE A 762 -5.74 -50.88 37.49
C ILE A 762 -6.90 -50.46 38.40
N ALA A 763 -7.44 -49.25 38.23
CA ALA A 763 -8.54 -48.75 39.03
C ALA A 763 -9.83 -49.58 38.87
N LYS A 764 -10.12 -50.07 37.66
CA LYS A 764 -11.25 -50.99 37.38
C LYS A 764 -11.08 -52.36 38.03
N GLU A 765 -9.84 -52.82 38.19
CA GLU A 765 -9.56 -54.13 38.77
C GLU A 765 -9.63 -54.13 40.29
N ILE A 766 -9.21 -53.04 40.95
CA ILE A 766 -9.04 -53.00 42.40
C ILE A 766 -10.20 -52.31 43.15
N TYR A 767 -11.04 -51.52 42.48
CA TYR A 767 -12.16 -50.81 43.11
C TYR A 767 -13.52 -51.26 42.57
N LEU A 768 -14.53 -51.30 43.45
CA LEU A 768 -15.88 -51.76 43.13
C LEU A 768 -16.94 -50.72 43.50
N ILE A 769 -18.00 -50.61 42.69
CA ILE A 769 -19.14 -49.72 43.00
C ILE A 769 -19.97 -50.33 44.13
N LYS A 770 -20.16 -49.59 45.22
CA LYS A 770 -20.89 -50.05 46.41
C LYS A 770 -21.81 -48.95 46.94
N GLU A 771 -22.95 -48.73 46.29
CA GLU A 771 -23.78 -47.53 46.53
C GLU A 771 -24.42 -47.47 47.92
N ASP A 772 -24.83 -48.62 48.46
CA ASP A 772 -25.57 -48.73 49.74
C ASP A 772 -24.68 -48.91 50.98
N GLN A 773 -23.35 -48.83 50.83
CA GLN A 773 -22.42 -48.94 51.95
C GLN A 773 -22.13 -47.57 52.59
N GLU A 774 -21.62 -47.58 53.82
CA GLU A 774 -21.07 -46.36 54.43
C GLU A 774 -19.95 -45.79 53.54
N HIS A 775 -20.00 -44.47 53.29
CA HIS A 775 -19.01 -43.74 52.51
C HIS A 775 -18.27 -42.70 53.35
N LEU A 776 -17.14 -42.27 52.81
CA LEU A 776 -16.32 -41.20 53.34
C LEU A 776 -16.11 -40.16 52.25
N PHE A 777 -16.01 -38.90 52.65
CA PHE A 777 -15.33 -37.89 51.85
C PHE A 777 -13.85 -37.91 52.20
N VAL A 778 -12.96 -37.92 51.21
CA VAL A 778 -11.52 -37.93 51.42
C VAL A 778 -10.88 -36.80 50.62
N LEU A 779 -10.04 -36.02 51.29
CA LEU A 779 -9.11 -35.06 50.69
C LEU A 779 -7.69 -35.65 50.80
N ALA A 780 -7.00 -35.79 49.67
CA ALA A 780 -5.65 -36.35 49.56
C ALA A 780 -4.66 -35.29 49.05
N LEU A 781 -3.51 -35.19 49.72
CA LEU A 781 -2.47 -34.18 49.52
C LEU A 781 -1.12 -34.88 49.25
N GLU A 782 -0.50 -34.62 48.11
CA GLU A 782 0.71 -35.34 47.66
C GLU A 782 2.04 -34.75 48.20
N SER A 783 2.02 -33.52 48.73
CA SER A 783 3.21 -32.83 49.24
C SER A 783 3.11 -32.53 50.75
N GLY A 784 4.00 -33.13 51.54
CA GLY A 784 3.97 -33.14 53.02
C GLY A 784 4.40 -31.83 53.72
N GLY A 785 4.05 -30.66 53.19
CA GLY A 785 4.51 -29.35 53.69
C GLY A 785 3.53 -28.57 54.59
N THR A 786 2.33 -29.09 54.83
CA THR A 786 1.20 -28.30 55.37
C THR A 786 0.84 -28.67 56.79
N ASP A 787 0.38 -27.70 57.58
CA ASP A 787 -0.28 -27.95 58.86
C ASP A 787 -1.65 -28.61 58.61
N ILE A 788 -1.66 -29.94 58.55
CA ILE A 788 -2.86 -30.75 58.33
C ILE A 788 -4.00 -30.41 59.30
N ASN A 789 -3.66 -29.93 60.51
CA ASN A 789 -4.64 -29.53 61.52
C ASN A 789 -5.42 -28.28 61.11
N ARG A 790 -4.79 -27.37 60.36
CA ARG A 790 -5.45 -26.17 59.81
C ARG A 790 -6.59 -26.58 58.86
N ILE A 791 -6.32 -27.53 57.97
CA ILE A 791 -7.29 -28.00 56.97
C ILE A 791 -8.40 -28.80 57.64
N ILE A 792 -8.06 -29.66 58.61
CA ILE A 792 -9.05 -30.36 59.45
C ILE A 792 -9.96 -29.34 60.14
N PHE A 793 -9.40 -28.26 60.69
CA PHE A 793 -10.17 -27.20 61.32
C PHE A 793 -11.09 -26.47 60.34
N ASP A 794 -10.61 -26.13 59.14
CA ASP A 794 -11.41 -25.48 58.09
C ASP A 794 -12.59 -26.38 57.65
N ILE A 795 -12.35 -27.70 57.51
CA ILE A 795 -13.40 -28.68 57.20
C ILE A 795 -14.39 -28.84 58.37
N ILE A 796 -13.93 -28.83 59.63
CA ILE A 796 -14.83 -28.89 60.80
C ILE A 796 -15.72 -27.64 60.87
N ASN A 797 -15.18 -26.45 60.62
CA ASN A 797 -15.99 -25.22 60.58
C ASN A 797 -17.02 -25.27 59.46
N PHE A 798 -16.62 -25.69 58.25
CA PHE A 798 -17.54 -25.92 57.15
C PHE A 798 -18.68 -26.88 57.57
N ASN A 799 -18.36 -27.96 58.29
CA ASN A 799 -19.34 -28.91 58.77
C ASN A 799 -20.33 -28.29 59.76
N LEU A 800 -19.84 -27.51 60.73
CA LEU A 800 -20.66 -26.83 61.72
C LEU A 800 -21.58 -25.78 61.10
N ASP A 801 -21.09 -25.04 60.11
CA ASP A 801 -21.84 -23.97 59.44
C ASP A 801 -22.94 -24.52 58.52
N ASN A 802 -22.72 -25.67 57.89
CA ASN A 802 -23.60 -26.19 56.85
C ASN A 802 -24.51 -27.35 57.31
N PHE A 803 -24.19 -28.01 58.43
CA PHE A 803 -24.90 -29.22 58.88
C PHE A 803 -25.23 -29.22 60.37
N VAL A 804 -26.24 -28.42 60.75
CA VAL A 804 -26.64 -28.18 62.16
C VAL A 804 -27.11 -29.45 62.90
N ASN A 805 -27.68 -30.43 62.18
CA ASN A 805 -28.29 -31.63 62.77
C ASN A 805 -27.48 -32.92 62.55
N THR A 806 -26.28 -32.83 61.98
CA THR A 806 -25.45 -34.01 61.65
C THR A 806 -24.08 -33.84 62.27
N THR A 807 -23.65 -34.82 63.07
CA THR A 807 -22.30 -34.83 63.64
C THR A 807 -21.36 -35.61 62.74
N PHE A 808 -20.45 -34.92 62.07
CA PHE A 808 -19.40 -35.56 61.28
C PHE A 808 -18.15 -35.81 62.11
N LYS A 809 -17.42 -36.88 61.76
CA LYS A 809 -16.10 -37.18 62.32
C LYS A 809 -15.04 -36.90 61.25
N THR A 810 -14.17 -35.93 61.51
CA THR A 810 -13.06 -35.55 60.62
C THR A 810 -11.73 -36.02 61.21
N GLU A 811 -10.97 -36.81 60.45
CA GLU A 811 -9.68 -37.37 60.88
C GLU A 811 -8.62 -37.17 59.79
N GLY A 812 -7.41 -36.77 60.18
CA GLY A 812 -6.24 -36.74 59.30
C GLY A 812 -5.30 -37.92 59.56
N GLU A 813 -4.69 -38.45 58.50
CA GLU A 813 -3.74 -39.58 58.53
C GLU A 813 -2.62 -39.32 57.51
N LEU A 814 -1.38 -39.64 57.86
CA LEU A 814 -0.23 -39.62 56.94
C LEU A 814 0.12 -41.06 56.59
N LEU A 815 0.10 -41.40 55.29
CA LEU A 815 0.48 -42.72 54.80
C LEU A 815 2.00 -42.81 54.59
N ASP A 816 2.56 -44.02 54.65
CA ASP A 816 4.02 -44.23 54.59
C ASP A 816 4.69 -43.74 53.29
N ASN A 817 3.92 -43.54 52.21
CA ASN A 817 4.43 -42.99 50.95
C ASN A 817 4.43 -41.45 50.91
N GLY A 818 4.12 -40.79 52.02
CA GLY A 818 4.07 -39.33 52.12
C GLY A 818 2.69 -38.71 51.81
N LEU A 819 1.71 -39.52 51.38
CA LEU A 819 0.36 -39.03 51.08
C LEU A 819 -0.37 -38.68 52.39
N GLN A 820 -0.79 -37.42 52.52
CA GLN A 820 -1.64 -36.98 53.62
C GLN A 820 -3.11 -37.09 53.22
N ILE A 821 -3.93 -37.73 54.05
CA ILE A 821 -5.36 -37.91 53.79
C ILE A 821 -6.18 -37.33 54.94
N ILE A 822 -7.25 -36.61 54.62
CA ILE A 822 -8.25 -36.14 55.57
C ILE A 822 -9.57 -36.78 55.20
N SER A 823 -10.15 -37.53 56.13
CA SER A 823 -11.41 -38.25 55.92
C SER A 823 -12.53 -37.67 56.78
N VAL A 824 -13.72 -37.51 56.20
CA VAL A 824 -14.96 -37.13 56.87
C VAL A 824 -15.91 -38.32 56.80
N ARG A 825 -16.46 -38.72 57.95
CA ARG A 825 -17.33 -39.90 58.11
C ARG A 825 -18.71 -39.51 58.64
N SER A 826 -19.64 -40.47 58.57
CA SER A 826 -21.09 -40.40 58.90
C SER A 826 -22.02 -40.31 57.69
N PHE A 827 -21.59 -40.80 56.52
CA PHE A 827 -22.43 -40.92 55.34
C PHE A 827 -22.93 -42.35 55.17
N GLU A 828 -24.24 -42.57 55.29
CA GLU A 828 -24.85 -43.91 55.25
C GLU A 828 -24.70 -44.59 53.88
N ASN A 829 -24.61 -43.81 52.81
CA ASN A 829 -24.58 -44.29 51.42
C ASN A 829 -23.92 -43.27 50.48
N LYS A 830 -23.72 -43.69 49.22
CA LYS A 830 -23.12 -42.88 48.15
C LYS A 830 -23.81 -41.54 47.96
N ALA A 831 -25.15 -41.51 48.04
CA ALA A 831 -25.93 -40.29 47.79
C ALA A 831 -25.63 -39.21 48.84
N THR A 832 -25.67 -39.57 50.13
CA THR A 832 -25.38 -38.63 51.23
C THR A 832 -23.94 -38.09 51.20
N ALA A 833 -22.97 -38.92 50.82
CA ALA A 833 -21.59 -38.49 50.67
C ALA A 833 -21.38 -37.59 49.43
N LEU A 834 -22.10 -37.85 48.32
CA LEU A 834 -22.04 -37.00 47.13
C LEU A 834 -22.69 -35.63 47.32
N GLU A 835 -23.76 -35.54 48.13
CA GLU A 835 -24.34 -34.25 48.52
C GLU A 835 -23.31 -33.41 49.28
N TYR A 836 -22.62 -34.02 50.24
CA TYR A 836 -21.51 -33.37 50.95
C TYR A 836 -20.39 -32.94 50.00
N TYR A 837 -19.95 -33.83 49.11
CA TYR A 837 -18.91 -33.55 48.10
C TYR A 837 -19.26 -32.34 47.24
N ARG A 838 -20.51 -32.25 46.75
CA ARG A 838 -20.95 -31.11 45.93
C ARG A 838 -20.95 -29.81 46.72
N LEU A 839 -21.42 -29.85 47.96
CA LEU A 839 -21.51 -28.66 48.80
C LEU A 839 -20.12 -28.13 49.18
N ILE A 840 -19.21 -29.01 49.62
CA ILE A 840 -17.85 -28.60 49.99
C ILE A 840 -17.03 -28.14 48.78
N ASN A 841 -17.21 -28.78 47.61
CA ASN A 841 -16.57 -28.35 46.36
C ASN A 841 -17.01 -26.94 45.93
N SER A 842 -18.27 -26.58 46.18
CA SER A 842 -18.78 -25.22 45.89
C SER A 842 -18.26 -24.13 46.84
N ASN A 843 -17.64 -24.51 47.97
CA ASN A 843 -17.15 -23.61 48.99
C ASN A 843 -15.62 -23.51 48.94
N THR A 844 -15.11 -22.71 48.00
CA THR A 844 -13.67 -22.58 47.70
C THR A 844 -12.84 -22.07 48.88
N ASP A 845 -13.45 -21.34 49.82
CA ASP A 845 -12.76 -20.82 51.01
C ASP A 845 -12.19 -21.94 51.89
N VAL A 846 -12.82 -23.13 51.89
CA VAL A 846 -12.34 -24.31 52.64
C VAL A 846 -10.96 -24.78 52.16
N PHE A 847 -10.63 -24.57 50.88
CA PHE A 847 -9.38 -25.05 50.26
C PHE A 847 -8.35 -23.94 50.04
N LYS A 848 -8.62 -22.71 50.49
CA LYS A 848 -7.76 -21.54 50.25
C LYS A 848 -6.34 -21.71 50.80
N SER A 849 -6.20 -22.45 51.91
CA SER A 849 -4.90 -22.72 52.54
C SER A 849 -4.02 -23.69 51.73
N ILE A 850 -4.59 -24.41 50.76
CA ILE A 850 -3.92 -25.41 49.92
C ILE A 850 -4.02 -25.13 48.41
N GLU A 851 -4.46 -23.94 48.00
CA GLU A 851 -4.67 -23.57 46.59
C GLU A 851 -3.39 -23.70 45.73
N ARG A 852 -2.21 -23.60 46.35
CA ARG A 852 -0.90 -23.73 45.68
C ARG A 852 -0.31 -25.14 45.73
N MET A 853 -1.08 -26.13 46.18
CA MET A 853 -0.64 -27.51 46.38
C MET A 853 -1.36 -28.44 45.44
N GLU A 854 -0.74 -29.57 45.12
CA GLU A 854 -1.41 -30.66 44.43
C GLU A 854 -2.26 -31.44 45.44
N TYR A 855 -3.58 -31.34 45.26
CA TYR A 855 -4.56 -32.05 46.07
C TYR A 855 -5.69 -32.60 45.20
N SER A 856 -6.31 -33.68 45.67
CA SER A 856 -7.51 -34.26 45.08
C SER A 856 -8.50 -34.61 46.18
N PHE A 857 -9.79 -34.54 45.89
CA PHE A 857 -10.81 -35.00 46.83
C PHE A 857 -11.89 -35.78 46.12
N PHE A 858 -12.42 -36.78 46.81
CA PHE A 858 -13.33 -37.77 46.24
C PHE A 858 -14.20 -38.41 47.33
N VAL A 859 -15.27 -39.06 46.90
CA VAL A 859 -16.10 -39.92 47.75
C VAL A 859 -15.70 -41.37 47.57
N ILE A 860 -15.62 -42.10 48.68
CA ILE A 860 -15.14 -43.49 48.70
C ILE A 860 -15.92 -44.36 49.67
N SER A 861 -16.32 -45.56 49.24
CA SER A 861 -16.96 -46.54 50.12
C SER A 861 -15.96 -47.07 51.15
N LEU A 862 -16.43 -47.53 52.30
CA LEU A 862 -15.56 -48.04 53.35
C LEU A 862 -14.65 -49.20 52.89
N ASP A 863 -15.11 -50.05 51.97
CA ASP A 863 -14.31 -51.14 51.41
C ASP A 863 -13.26 -50.64 50.42
N ASN A 864 -13.63 -49.73 49.50
CA ASN A 864 -12.65 -49.12 48.61
C ASN A 864 -11.63 -48.29 49.39
N PHE A 865 -12.00 -47.69 50.52
CA PHE A 865 -11.08 -46.93 51.36
C PHE A 865 -9.99 -47.83 51.98
N LYS A 866 -10.32 -49.08 52.32
CA LYS A 866 -9.31 -50.06 52.75
C LYS A 866 -8.34 -50.39 51.62
N THR A 867 -8.85 -50.63 50.41
CA THR A 867 -8.03 -50.90 49.23
C THR A 867 -7.16 -49.69 48.86
N PHE A 868 -7.72 -48.49 48.94
CA PHE A 868 -7.03 -47.23 48.70
C PHE A 868 -5.87 -47.04 49.68
N LYS A 869 -6.04 -47.37 50.96
CA LYS A 869 -4.93 -47.32 51.94
C LYS A 869 -3.82 -48.34 51.68
N GLN A 870 -4.09 -49.42 50.94
CA GLN A 870 -3.07 -50.39 50.52
C GLN A 870 -2.35 -49.94 49.25
N ASN A 871 -3.10 -49.44 48.27
CA ASN A 871 -2.57 -48.98 46.98
C ASN A 871 -1.88 -47.60 47.08
N LYS A 872 -2.33 -46.77 48.03
CA LYS A 872 -1.79 -45.46 48.39
C LYS A 872 -1.69 -44.46 47.22
N SER A 873 -2.48 -44.65 46.16
CA SER A 873 -2.51 -43.79 44.98
C SER A 873 -3.83 -43.02 44.88
N ALA A 874 -3.76 -41.70 45.08
CA ALA A 874 -4.90 -40.80 44.91
C ALA A 874 -5.30 -40.69 43.43
N SER A 875 -4.32 -40.59 42.52
CA SER A 875 -4.56 -40.51 41.08
C SER A 875 -5.34 -41.71 40.55
N THR A 876 -4.96 -42.93 40.96
CA THR A 876 -5.63 -44.17 40.54
C THR A 876 -7.09 -44.23 41.03
N TYR A 877 -7.36 -43.90 42.29
CA TYR A 877 -8.74 -43.88 42.78
C TYR A 877 -9.57 -42.76 42.15
N LEU A 878 -8.97 -41.59 41.89
CA LEU A 878 -9.65 -40.47 41.26
C LEU A 878 -10.21 -40.85 39.88
N LYS A 879 -9.48 -41.66 39.08
CA LYS A 879 -9.99 -42.19 37.81
C LYS A 879 -11.24 -43.05 37.99
N PHE A 880 -11.24 -43.92 38.99
CA PHE A 880 -12.43 -44.72 39.32
C PHE A 880 -13.59 -43.84 39.81
N PHE A 881 -13.32 -42.83 40.63
CA PHE A 881 -14.32 -41.89 41.14
C PHE A 881 -14.97 -41.07 40.02
N GLU A 882 -14.17 -40.47 39.14
CA GLU A 882 -14.66 -39.68 37.99
C GLU A 882 -15.57 -40.52 37.09
N GLU A 883 -15.20 -41.76 36.77
CA GLU A 883 -15.98 -42.62 35.87
C GLU A 883 -17.28 -43.16 36.50
N ASN A 884 -17.33 -43.35 37.84
CA ASN A 884 -18.42 -44.09 38.49
C ASN A 884 -19.28 -43.27 39.47
N TYR A 885 -18.83 -42.09 39.88
CA TYR A 885 -19.51 -41.24 40.86
C TYR A 885 -19.87 -39.84 40.32
N LEU A 886 -19.22 -39.38 39.25
CA LEU A 886 -19.47 -38.08 38.61
C LEU A 886 -20.01 -38.15 37.15
N PRO A 887 -20.88 -39.12 36.78
CA PRO A 887 -21.38 -39.22 35.41
C PRO A 887 -22.26 -38.05 34.98
#